data_AF-A0A6N9BXH4-F1
#
_entry.id   AF-A0A6N9BXH4-F1
#
_cell.length_a   1.000
_cell.length_b   1.000
_cell.length_c   1.000
_cell.angle_alpha   90.00
_cell.angle_beta   90.00
_cell.angle_gamma   90.00
#
_symmetry.space_group_name_H-M   'P 1'
#
loop_
_entity.id
_entity.type
_entity.pdbx_description
1 polymer ?
#
loop_
_entity_poly.entity_id
_entity_poly.type
_entity_poly.pdbx_seq_one_letter_code
_entity_poly.pdbx_strand_id
1 'polypeptide(L)'
;AAADIYHWTPGINDFASPHQEHYYSLGHVSDINTENPRVIAAFKEIYKDWIAQYGVDGFRMDTTSLVPFPFWNAFLRDDDGLYAYARELGKEHFLTFGEATAISEPYDDAGERRVAAYLERDGQLGPNSMLGYPLYHGIRRVLGEGMETAALAYRLSAFMERYADPFVIPNFVDNHDTARFLSTAPPAALRQALALVFTIPGIPIVYQGTEQGLAEARQAMFAGGYRNAEGSFDADSEYFRYLQGLTSLRHEQAVLRRGELTILGSEPSGPGLLAYRRQHGDDVLLALMNSADHGILVHRLATGLQPETRLEPLFAENWEGDTVTDPDGRLSLRLPARAVAVLAPTGASPTDERAQAAEVTIAVNAGAIERAVLGEDFELTGEVSEGDLPLRLILNGNIDQAIDFVADAQGRWRVTVPVRDLGETRNHLEVYAPRSNALSARVAYTTRVTEPELWAAVEDPPDDAHGPTGRYLIPQQPESRRQREILAAQARTAGRNLELTLTLAEITTPWLPPFGFDNVMVTTFFDLPERQGATVLPLMDAHAPNSMAWDLAHVARGWSSYTYRAAGSSAERQGEKLGVSPEITADKDAGTITLFYRGAALGVEDWAGTRIYVTTWGSSAEGDYTDLRPEPTQWFFGGGEPGEPKILDDVLLVLDGG
;
A
#
# COMPACT_ATOMS: atom_id res chain seq x y z
N ALA A 1 -50.90 -10.46 5.09
CA ALA A 1 -49.60 -10.65 4.44
C ALA A 1 -48.52 -10.53 5.52
N ALA A 2 -47.41 -11.26 5.42
CA ALA A 2 -46.23 -10.97 6.23
C ALA A 2 -45.87 -9.48 6.07
N ALA A 3 -45.27 -8.85 7.07
CA ALA A 3 -45.01 -7.41 7.06
C ALA A 3 -44.06 -6.93 5.94
N ASP A 4 -43.51 -7.86 5.16
CA ASP A 4 -42.64 -7.64 3.99
C ASP A 4 -41.45 -6.74 4.31
N ILE A 5 -40.84 -6.99 5.47
CA ILE A 5 -39.73 -6.20 6.04
C ILE A 5 -38.35 -6.76 5.69
N TYR A 6 -38.29 -7.87 4.95
CA TYR A 6 -37.07 -8.49 4.44
C TYR A 6 -37.23 -8.84 2.97
N HIS A 7 -36.14 -8.77 2.21
CA HIS A 7 -36.03 -9.40 0.91
C HIS A 7 -35.80 -10.90 1.08
N TRP A 8 -36.59 -11.72 0.37
CA TRP A 8 -36.46 -13.18 0.36
C TRP A 8 -35.77 -13.63 -0.94
N THR A 9 -34.52 -13.24 -1.09
CA THR A 9 -33.70 -13.41 -2.30
C THR A 9 -32.49 -14.31 -2.01
N PRO A 10 -31.86 -14.90 -3.05
CA PRO A 10 -30.56 -15.58 -2.90
C PRO A 10 -29.47 -14.63 -2.42
N GLY A 11 -28.30 -15.19 -2.07
CA GLY A 11 -27.11 -14.40 -1.81
C GLY A 11 -26.55 -13.71 -3.06
N ILE A 12 -25.86 -12.58 -2.86
CA ILE A 12 -25.11 -11.90 -3.92
C ILE A 12 -24.05 -12.86 -4.46
N ASN A 13 -24.08 -13.12 -5.76
CA ASN A 13 -23.07 -13.91 -6.47
C ASN A 13 -22.29 -13.06 -7.51
N ASP A 14 -22.76 -11.84 -7.79
CA ASP A 14 -22.11 -10.89 -8.69
C ASP A 14 -22.17 -9.48 -8.08
N PHE A 15 -21.06 -9.07 -7.46
CA PHE A 15 -20.89 -7.73 -6.86
C PHE A 15 -20.70 -6.62 -7.90
N ALA A 16 -20.74 -6.93 -9.20
CA ALA A 16 -20.87 -5.94 -10.26
C ALA A 16 -22.33 -5.67 -10.66
N SER A 17 -23.31 -6.41 -10.11
CA SER A 17 -24.74 -6.25 -10.42
C SER A 17 -25.44 -5.34 -9.41
N PRO A 18 -25.85 -4.10 -9.78
CA PRO A 18 -26.52 -3.19 -8.85
C PRO A 18 -27.85 -3.73 -8.31
N HIS A 19 -28.50 -4.62 -9.07
CA HIS A 19 -29.72 -5.28 -8.60
C HIS A 19 -29.41 -6.32 -7.51
N GLN A 20 -28.32 -7.08 -7.63
CA GLN A 20 -27.95 -7.99 -6.54
C GLN A 20 -27.47 -7.17 -5.34
N GLU A 21 -26.62 -6.17 -5.54
CA GLU A 21 -26.13 -5.32 -4.44
C GLU A 21 -27.26 -4.73 -3.58
N HIS A 22 -28.37 -4.29 -4.18
CA HIS A 22 -29.45 -3.61 -3.45
C HIS A 22 -30.57 -4.52 -2.92
N TYR A 23 -30.72 -5.74 -3.45
CA TYR A 23 -31.91 -6.55 -3.18
C TYR A 23 -31.61 -8.01 -2.82
N TYR A 24 -30.35 -8.44 -2.83
CA TYR A 24 -29.93 -9.81 -2.52
C TYR A 24 -29.20 -9.86 -1.17
N SER A 25 -29.22 -11.02 -0.51
CA SER A 25 -28.60 -11.14 0.81
C SER A 25 -27.07 -11.08 0.74
N LEU A 26 -26.45 -10.29 1.63
CA LEU A 26 -25.00 -10.33 1.83
C LEU A 26 -24.64 -11.58 2.64
N GLY A 27 -24.08 -12.58 1.96
CA GLY A 27 -23.81 -13.88 2.58
C GLY A 27 -25.09 -14.51 3.15
N HIS A 28 -25.14 -14.68 4.47
CA HIS A 28 -26.30 -15.25 5.19
C HIS A 28 -27.12 -14.23 5.96
N VAL A 29 -26.79 -12.94 5.85
CA VAL A 29 -27.51 -11.88 6.56
C VAL A 29 -28.86 -11.68 5.88
N SER A 30 -29.96 -11.77 6.65
CA SER A 30 -31.30 -11.49 6.11
C SER A 30 -31.40 -10.02 5.71
N ASP A 31 -31.59 -9.78 4.41
CA ASP A 31 -31.57 -8.44 3.85
C ASP A 31 -32.86 -7.68 4.17
N ILE A 32 -32.72 -6.51 4.80
CA ILE A 32 -33.86 -5.71 5.27
C ILE A 32 -34.45 -4.96 4.06
N ASN A 33 -35.77 -5.03 3.88
CA ASN A 33 -36.48 -4.29 2.82
C ASN A 33 -36.55 -2.80 3.18
N THR A 34 -35.59 -2.02 2.67
CA THR A 34 -35.42 -0.59 2.96
C THR A 34 -36.38 0.31 2.18
N GLU A 35 -37.15 -0.26 1.25
CA GLU A 35 -38.24 0.39 0.52
C GLU A 35 -39.53 0.43 1.33
N ASN A 36 -39.64 -0.41 2.37
CA ASN A 36 -40.83 -0.52 3.20
C ASN A 36 -40.96 0.71 4.14
N PRO A 37 -42.05 1.50 4.06
CA PRO A 37 -42.22 2.69 4.90
C PRO A 37 -42.20 2.40 6.41
N ARG A 38 -42.60 1.19 6.83
CA ARG A 38 -42.53 0.79 8.25
C ARG A 38 -41.09 0.59 8.70
N VAL A 39 -40.22 0.06 7.83
CA VAL A 39 -38.79 -0.08 8.10
C VAL A 39 -38.15 1.30 8.20
N ILE A 40 -38.39 2.19 7.22
CA ILE A 40 -37.87 3.56 7.26
C ILE A 40 -38.28 4.29 8.55
N ALA A 41 -39.56 4.21 8.93
CA ALA A 41 -40.05 4.84 10.16
C ALA A 41 -39.41 4.26 11.42
N ALA A 42 -39.27 2.93 11.51
CA ALA A 42 -38.61 2.27 12.64
C ALA A 42 -37.12 2.64 12.74
N PHE A 43 -36.41 2.71 11.61
CA PHE A 43 -35.02 3.17 11.58
C PHE A 43 -34.91 4.62 12.04
N LYS A 44 -35.75 5.52 11.55
CA LYS A 44 -35.79 6.92 12.03
C LYS A 44 -35.99 6.97 13.55
N GLU A 45 -36.94 6.22 14.10
CA GLU A 45 -37.20 6.16 15.55
C GLU A 45 -35.96 5.69 16.34
N ILE A 46 -35.41 4.53 15.98
CA ILE A 46 -34.24 3.93 16.65
C ILE A 46 -33.04 4.88 16.65
N TYR A 47 -32.71 5.48 15.49
CA TYR A 47 -31.50 6.31 15.38
C TYR A 47 -31.71 7.72 15.95
N LYS A 48 -32.92 8.26 15.96
CA LYS A 48 -33.23 9.49 16.71
C LYS A 48 -33.09 9.27 18.21
N ASP A 49 -33.49 8.12 18.73
CA ASP A 49 -33.28 7.76 20.13
C ASP A 49 -31.80 7.74 20.50
N TRP A 50 -30.92 7.24 19.61
CA TRP A 50 -29.47 7.34 19.81
C TRP A 50 -28.98 8.78 19.94
N ILE A 51 -29.47 9.68 19.11
CA ILE A 51 -29.11 11.10 19.13
C ILE A 51 -29.62 11.76 20.43
N ALA A 52 -30.89 11.55 20.78
CA ALA A 52 -31.54 12.25 21.89
C ALA A 52 -31.19 11.70 23.27
N GLN A 53 -31.15 10.37 23.42
CA GLN A 53 -30.96 9.74 24.72
C GLN A 53 -29.48 9.60 25.09
N TYR A 54 -28.63 9.31 24.11
CA TYR A 54 -27.21 9.02 24.34
C TYR A 54 -26.28 10.11 23.80
N GLY A 55 -26.81 11.10 23.06
CA GLY A 55 -26.06 12.28 22.67
C GLY A 55 -24.99 12.05 21.61
N VAL A 56 -25.07 10.96 20.81
CA VAL A 56 -24.06 10.65 19.78
C VAL A 56 -23.88 11.80 18.79
N ASP A 57 -22.68 11.95 18.23
CA ASP A 57 -22.31 13.07 17.33
C ASP A 57 -22.26 12.69 15.84
N GLY A 58 -22.43 11.41 15.53
CA GLY A 58 -22.45 10.91 14.17
C GLY A 58 -22.67 9.40 14.08
N PHE A 59 -22.80 8.90 12.85
CA PHE A 59 -22.94 7.47 12.55
C PHE A 59 -22.00 7.01 11.44
N ARG A 60 -21.27 5.90 11.69
CA ARG A 60 -20.68 5.07 10.65
C ARG A 60 -21.77 4.16 10.09
N MET A 61 -22.02 4.21 8.79
CA MET A 61 -23.07 3.42 8.13
C MET A 61 -22.44 2.21 7.44
N ASP A 62 -22.80 1.04 7.93
CA ASP A 62 -22.37 -0.25 7.38
C ASP A 62 -22.89 -0.44 5.94
N THR A 63 -22.07 -1.02 5.07
CA THR A 63 -22.46 -1.49 3.73
C THR A 63 -23.33 -0.51 2.93
N THR A 64 -22.93 0.78 2.89
CA THR A 64 -23.74 1.84 2.28
C THR A 64 -24.00 1.60 0.78
N SER A 65 -23.04 0.93 0.12
CA SER A 65 -23.17 0.51 -1.28
C SER A 65 -24.33 -0.47 -1.56
N LEU A 66 -24.84 -1.15 -0.53
CA LEU A 66 -25.91 -2.16 -0.66
C LEU A 66 -27.31 -1.59 -0.42
N VAL A 67 -27.44 -0.30 -0.10
CA VAL A 67 -28.73 0.31 0.25
C VAL A 67 -29.07 1.42 -0.74
N PRO A 68 -30.27 1.40 -1.35
CA PRO A 68 -30.61 2.35 -2.40
C PRO A 68 -30.88 3.76 -1.87
N PHE A 69 -30.56 4.76 -2.68
CA PHE A 69 -30.71 6.19 -2.35
C PHE A 69 -32.07 6.63 -1.78
N PRO A 70 -33.23 6.14 -2.24
CA PRO A 70 -34.51 6.51 -1.65
C PRO A 70 -34.57 6.30 -0.13
N PHE A 71 -33.98 5.22 0.39
CA PHE A 71 -33.86 5.01 1.83
C PHE A 71 -33.02 6.11 2.48
N TRP A 72 -31.81 6.38 1.95
CA TRP A 72 -30.90 7.40 2.52
C TRP A 72 -31.52 8.80 2.53
N ASN A 73 -32.26 9.15 1.48
CA ASN A 73 -32.94 10.44 1.37
C ASN A 73 -34.03 10.53 2.44
N ALA A 74 -34.86 9.49 2.55
CA ALA A 74 -35.91 9.46 3.55
C ALA A 74 -35.33 9.49 4.97
N PHE A 75 -34.40 8.58 5.28
CA PHE A 75 -33.79 8.41 6.59
C PHE A 75 -33.03 9.65 7.07
N LEU A 76 -32.24 10.28 6.20
CA LEU A 76 -31.35 11.38 6.59
C LEU A 76 -31.95 12.78 6.38
N ARG A 77 -32.71 12.99 5.30
CA ARG A 77 -33.00 14.32 4.75
C ARG A 77 -34.47 14.72 4.68
N ASP A 78 -35.42 13.80 4.85
CA ASP A 78 -36.82 14.21 5.02
C ASP A 78 -36.96 15.26 6.15
N ASP A 79 -38.08 15.98 6.18
CA ASP A 79 -38.37 16.95 7.23
C ASP A 79 -38.31 16.33 8.64
N ASP A 80 -38.66 15.04 8.75
CA ASP A 80 -38.52 14.23 9.96
C ASP A 80 -37.29 13.29 9.92
N GLY A 81 -36.32 13.55 9.06
CA GLY A 81 -35.08 12.79 8.94
C GLY A 81 -34.08 13.08 10.07
N LEU A 82 -32.98 12.32 10.09
CA LEU A 82 -31.96 12.45 11.14
C LEU A 82 -31.29 13.83 11.18
N TYR A 83 -31.01 14.46 10.04
CA TYR A 83 -30.33 15.76 10.04
C TYR A 83 -31.22 16.88 10.58
N ALA A 84 -32.52 16.89 10.25
CA ALA A 84 -33.45 17.86 10.82
C ALA A 84 -33.53 17.69 12.35
N TYR A 85 -33.68 16.45 12.81
CA TYR A 85 -33.75 16.14 14.23
C TYR A 85 -32.45 16.47 14.99
N ALA A 86 -31.29 16.18 14.41
CA ALA A 86 -30.00 16.53 15.01
C ALA A 86 -29.84 18.06 15.16
N ARG A 87 -30.28 18.85 14.16
CA ARG A 87 -30.28 20.32 14.23
C ARG A 87 -31.22 20.86 15.31
N GLU A 88 -32.40 20.26 15.50
CA GLU A 88 -33.30 20.62 16.62
C GLU A 88 -32.63 20.47 17.99
N LEU A 89 -31.66 19.54 18.09
CA LEU A 89 -30.85 19.30 19.29
C LEU A 89 -29.51 20.06 19.29
N GLY A 90 -29.31 21.00 18.36
CA GLY A 90 -28.13 21.86 18.28
C GLY A 90 -26.91 21.24 17.59
N LYS A 91 -27.06 20.10 16.90
CA LYS A 91 -25.99 19.42 16.16
C LYS A 91 -26.02 19.79 14.67
N GLU A 92 -25.54 20.99 14.34
CA GLU A 92 -25.57 21.56 12.97
C GLU A 92 -24.80 20.75 11.92
N HIS A 93 -23.77 20.02 12.35
CA HIS A 93 -22.87 19.26 11.48
C HIS A 93 -22.83 17.77 11.87
N PHE A 94 -24.00 17.16 12.06
CA PHE A 94 -24.10 15.74 12.40
C PHE A 94 -23.45 14.87 11.31
N LEU A 95 -22.34 14.22 11.65
CA LEU A 95 -21.52 13.48 10.69
C LEU A 95 -22.14 12.12 10.40
N THR A 96 -22.28 11.77 9.14
CA THR A 96 -22.58 10.40 8.72
C THR A 96 -21.58 10.00 7.66
N PHE A 97 -20.92 8.87 7.87
CA PHE A 97 -19.98 8.36 6.89
C PHE A 97 -20.28 6.91 6.56
N GLY A 98 -20.48 6.65 5.27
CA GLY A 98 -20.76 5.32 4.77
C GLY A 98 -19.51 4.49 4.54
N GLU A 99 -19.69 3.18 4.53
CA GLU A 99 -18.71 2.23 4.04
C GLU A 99 -19.08 1.77 2.63
N ALA A 100 -18.11 1.86 1.72
CA ALA A 100 -18.13 1.15 0.45
C ALA A 100 -16.69 0.81 0.07
N THR A 101 -16.39 -0.48 -0.02
CA THR A 101 -15.08 -0.93 -0.50
C THR A 101 -14.98 -0.64 -1.98
N ALA A 102 -14.06 0.25 -2.34
CA ALA A 102 -13.72 0.55 -3.72
C ALA A 102 -12.22 0.84 -3.80
N ILE A 103 -11.62 0.39 -4.90
CA ILE A 103 -10.20 0.49 -5.15
C ILE A 103 -10.03 1.12 -6.54
N SER A 104 -8.92 1.82 -6.75
CA SER A 104 -8.51 2.21 -8.10
C SER A 104 -7.08 1.74 -8.31
N GLU A 105 -6.78 1.36 -9.54
CA GLU A 105 -5.42 1.05 -9.97
C GLU A 105 -4.50 2.29 -9.84
N PRO A 106 -3.18 2.10 -9.86
CA PRO A 106 -2.24 3.21 -9.95
C PRO A 106 -2.57 4.12 -11.13
N TYR A 107 -2.58 5.44 -10.91
CA TYR A 107 -2.89 6.47 -11.91
C TYR A 107 -4.32 6.42 -12.50
N ASP A 108 -5.24 5.71 -11.86
CA ASP A 108 -6.67 5.74 -12.12
C ASP A 108 -7.43 6.18 -10.85
N ASP A 109 -8.68 6.60 -11.04
CA ASP A 109 -9.58 7.17 -10.04
C ASP A 109 -11.00 6.58 -10.08
N ALA A 110 -11.16 5.35 -10.61
CA ALA A 110 -12.46 4.67 -10.66
C ALA A 110 -13.06 4.40 -9.27
N GLY A 111 -12.22 4.04 -8.29
CA GLY A 111 -12.62 3.87 -6.90
C GLY A 111 -13.12 5.17 -6.27
N GLU A 112 -12.40 6.29 -6.45
CA GLU A 112 -12.85 7.61 -6.00
C GLU A 112 -14.20 7.97 -6.61
N ARG A 113 -14.36 7.80 -7.93
CA ARG A 113 -15.63 8.06 -8.61
C ARG A 113 -16.75 7.18 -8.07
N ARG A 114 -16.47 5.89 -7.80
CA ARG A 114 -17.45 4.96 -7.23
C ARG A 114 -17.87 5.40 -5.83
N VAL A 115 -16.92 5.75 -4.96
CA VAL A 115 -17.23 6.22 -3.60
C VAL A 115 -17.97 7.55 -3.63
N ALA A 116 -17.51 8.51 -4.44
CA ALA A 116 -18.17 9.81 -4.60
C ALA A 116 -19.61 9.65 -5.13
N ALA A 117 -19.85 8.67 -6.00
CA ALA A 117 -21.20 8.37 -6.50
C ALA A 117 -22.16 7.83 -5.43
N TYR A 118 -21.69 7.43 -4.24
CA TYR A 118 -22.56 7.11 -3.09
C TYR A 118 -22.91 8.35 -2.26
N LEU A 119 -22.16 9.45 -2.37
CA LEU A 119 -22.50 10.74 -1.76
C LEU A 119 -23.64 11.41 -2.53
N GLU A 120 -23.56 11.40 -3.86
CA GLU A 120 -24.55 11.97 -4.74
C GLU A 120 -24.62 11.23 -6.08
N ARG A 121 -25.85 10.93 -6.54
CA ARG A 121 -26.10 10.40 -7.89
C ARG A 121 -27.48 10.80 -8.37
N ASP A 122 -27.55 11.32 -9.60
CA ASP A 122 -28.81 11.68 -10.28
C ASP A 122 -29.73 12.60 -9.43
N GLY A 123 -29.14 13.50 -8.65
CA GLY A 123 -29.83 14.42 -7.73
C GLY A 123 -30.30 13.81 -6.41
N GLN A 124 -30.00 12.54 -6.16
CA GLN A 124 -30.23 11.87 -4.87
C GLN A 124 -28.96 11.89 -4.02
N LEU A 125 -29.14 12.07 -2.71
CA LEU A 125 -28.01 12.25 -1.78
C LEU A 125 -27.90 11.11 -0.75
N GLY A 126 -26.71 10.56 -0.58
CA GLY A 126 -26.39 9.53 0.41
C GLY A 126 -25.90 10.14 1.73
N PRO A 127 -25.08 9.45 2.53
CA PRO A 127 -24.42 10.08 3.69
C PRO A 127 -23.62 11.34 3.29
N ASN A 128 -23.28 12.19 4.28
CA ASN A 128 -22.50 13.41 4.00
C ASN A 128 -20.98 13.16 3.97
N SER A 129 -20.56 11.91 4.10
CA SER A 129 -19.17 11.46 3.97
C SER A 129 -19.11 9.95 3.68
N MET A 130 -17.92 9.44 3.34
CA MET A 130 -17.65 8.03 3.08
C MET A 130 -16.25 7.68 3.58
N LEU A 131 -16.01 6.44 4.00
CA LEU A 131 -14.67 5.93 4.31
C LEU A 131 -13.74 6.02 3.09
N GLY A 132 -12.52 6.52 3.29
CA GLY A 132 -11.51 6.72 2.25
C GLY A 132 -10.80 5.45 1.77
N TYR A 133 -11.54 4.39 1.40
CA TYR A 133 -10.97 3.11 0.92
C TYR A 133 -9.99 3.25 -0.25
N PRO A 134 -10.26 4.07 -1.30
CA PRO A 134 -9.32 4.25 -2.40
C PRO A 134 -7.96 4.80 -1.93
N LEU A 135 -7.98 5.76 -0.99
CA LEU A 135 -6.76 6.30 -0.40
C LEU A 135 -6.06 5.30 0.53
N TYR A 136 -6.81 4.58 1.37
CA TYR A 136 -6.29 3.47 2.18
C TYR A 136 -5.48 2.48 1.32
N HIS A 137 -6.03 2.06 0.17
CA HIS A 137 -5.35 1.13 -0.72
C HIS A 137 -4.06 1.74 -1.31
N GLY A 138 -4.13 2.99 -1.78
CA GLY A 138 -2.94 3.71 -2.28
C GLY A 138 -1.83 3.86 -1.23
N ILE A 139 -2.20 4.14 0.02
CA ILE A 139 -1.26 4.23 1.15
C ILE A 139 -0.56 2.89 1.37
N ARG A 140 -1.30 1.78 1.38
CA ARG A 140 -0.73 0.44 1.57
C ARG A 140 0.18 0.04 0.42
N ARG A 141 -0.26 0.21 -0.83
CA ARG A 141 0.53 -0.11 -2.03
C ARG A 141 1.87 0.63 -2.03
N VAL A 142 1.89 1.91 -1.67
CA VAL A 142 3.12 2.71 -1.73
C VAL A 142 3.98 2.55 -0.48
N LEU A 143 3.41 2.68 0.72
CA LEU A 143 4.23 2.69 1.95
C LEU A 143 4.49 1.27 2.48
N GLY A 144 3.53 0.36 2.34
CA GLY A 144 3.62 -1.01 2.84
C GLY A 144 4.13 -2.02 1.81
N GLU A 145 3.87 -1.81 0.52
CA GLU A 145 4.25 -2.74 -0.57
C GLU A 145 5.36 -2.18 -1.49
N GLY A 146 5.86 -0.97 -1.23
CA GLY A 146 7.02 -0.42 -1.93
C GLY A 146 6.76 -0.02 -3.39
N MET A 147 5.53 0.36 -3.73
CA MET A 147 5.21 0.98 -5.01
C MET A 147 5.76 2.42 -5.09
N GLU A 148 5.82 2.98 -6.30
CA GLU A 148 6.26 4.35 -6.50
C GLU A 148 5.37 5.41 -5.86
N THR A 149 6.00 6.40 -5.24
CA THR A 149 5.28 7.46 -4.52
C THR A 149 4.51 8.40 -5.45
N ALA A 150 4.84 8.43 -6.75
CA ALA A 150 4.05 9.12 -7.76
C ALA A 150 2.60 8.59 -7.87
N ALA A 151 2.38 7.28 -7.62
CA ALA A 151 1.03 6.71 -7.59
C ALA A 151 0.21 7.26 -6.42
N LEU A 152 0.83 7.40 -5.23
CA LEU A 152 0.18 8.00 -4.06
C LEU A 152 0.01 9.52 -4.20
N ALA A 153 0.95 10.21 -4.85
CA ALA A 153 0.79 11.63 -5.17
C ALA A 153 -0.42 11.86 -6.11
N TYR A 154 -0.57 11.03 -7.15
CA TYR A 154 -1.76 11.04 -8.00
C TYR A 154 -3.03 10.76 -7.18
N ARG A 155 -2.99 9.75 -6.30
CA ARG A 155 -4.11 9.39 -5.44
C ARG A 155 -4.56 10.53 -4.54
N LEU A 156 -3.63 11.27 -3.94
CA LEU A 156 -3.92 12.44 -3.12
C LEU A 156 -4.55 13.58 -3.94
N SER A 157 -4.09 13.80 -5.17
CA SER A 157 -4.71 14.77 -6.09
C SER A 157 -6.13 14.35 -6.46
N ALA A 158 -6.34 13.08 -6.86
CA ALA A 158 -7.66 12.54 -7.17
C ALA A 158 -8.62 12.63 -5.98
N PHE A 159 -8.13 12.34 -4.76
CA PHE A 159 -8.88 12.52 -3.53
C PHE A 159 -9.37 13.97 -3.37
N MET A 160 -8.49 14.97 -3.55
CA MET A 160 -8.88 16.38 -3.46
C MET A 160 -9.84 16.83 -4.57
N GLU A 161 -9.74 16.24 -5.77
CA GLU A 161 -10.54 16.62 -6.94
C GLU A 161 -11.92 15.96 -7.00
N ARG A 162 -12.05 14.72 -6.49
CA ARG A 162 -13.26 13.89 -6.70
C ARG A 162 -14.28 13.98 -5.58
N TYR A 163 -13.86 14.20 -4.34
CA TYR A 163 -14.78 14.36 -3.23
C TYR A 163 -15.25 15.81 -3.13
N ALA A 164 -16.56 16.02 -3.00
CA ALA A 164 -17.12 17.37 -2.87
C ALA A 164 -16.61 18.11 -1.62
N ASP A 165 -16.36 17.37 -0.55
CA ASP A 165 -15.68 17.86 0.65
C ASP A 165 -14.66 16.81 1.14
N PRO A 166 -13.40 16.88 0.70
CA PRO A 166 -12.36 15.94 1.12
C PRO A 166 -11.99 16.10 2.60
N PHE A 167 -12.36 17.20 3.27
CA PHE A 167 -11.98 17.48 4.65
C PHE A 167 -12.80 16.69 5.68
N VAL A 168 -13.95 16.15 5.28
CA VAL A 168 -14.81 15.32 6.14
C VAL A 168 -14.70 13.81 5.83
N ILE A 169 -13.87 13.41 4.88
CA ILE A 169 -13.63 12.00 4.55
C ILE A 169 -12.75 11.35 5.63
N PRO A 170 -13.20 10.26 6.27
CA PRO A 170 -12.36 9.59 7.24
C PRO A 170 -11.34 8.66 6.57
N ASN A 171 -10.07 8.88 6.89
CA ASN A 171 -8.91 8.20 6.32
C ASN A 171 -8.29 7.26 7.37
N PHE A 172 -7.89 6.07 6.95
CA PHE A 172 -7.36 5.02 7.83
C PHE A 172 -6.27 4.22 7.13
N VAL A 173 -5.47 3.47 7.90
CA VAL A 173 -4.38 2.62 7.40
C VAL A 173 -4.71 1.13 7.51
N ASP A 174 -5.62 0.78 8.41
CA ASP A 174 -6.26 -0.51 8.58
C ASP A 174 -7.59 -0.36 9.35
N ASN A 175 -8.44 -1.39 9.30
CA ASN A 175 -9.67 -1.47 10.07
C ASN A 175 -9.99 -2.94 10.44
N HIS A 176 -11.24 -3.23 10.80
CA HIS A 176 -11.70 -4.54 11.27
C HIS A 176 -11.94 -5.59 10.17
N ASP A 177 -11.99 -5.16 8.90
CA ASP A 177 -12.25 -6.00 7.73
C ASP A 177 -11.03 -6.09 6.79
N THR A 178 -9.91 -5.49 7.19
CA THR A 178 -8.64 -5.55 6.47
C THR A 178 -7.57 -6.23 7.30
N ALA A 179 -6.55 -6.79 6.64
CA ALA A 179 -5.32 -7.17 7.33
C ALA A 179 -4.73 -5.98 8.10
N ARG A 180 -4.31 -6.22 9.36
CA ARG A 180 -3.55 -5.26 10.16
C ARG A 180 -2.35 -4.76 9.35
N PHE A 181 -1.98 -3.49 9.50
CA PHE A 181 -0.84 -2.96 8.75
C PHE A 181 0.45 -3.73 9.05
N LEU A 182 0.69 -4.05 10.34
CA LEU A 182 1.90 -4.76 10.79
C LEU A 182 1.91 -6.26 10.45
N SER A 183 0.80 -6.84 9.97
CA SER A 183 0.85 -8.22 9.47
C SER A 183 1.44 -8.31 8.06
N THR A 184 1.49 -7.21 7.32
CA THR A 184 1.97 -7.19 5.92
C THR A 184 3.12 -6.22 5.67
N ALA A 185 3.44 -5.31 6.59
CA ALA A 185 4.42 -4.25 6.36
C ALA A 185 5.31 -3.99 7.59
N PRO A 186 6.52 -3.43 7.41
CA PRO A 186 7.43 -3.15 8.51
C PRO A 186 6.94 -2.00 9.40
N PRO A 187 7.38 -1.95 10.68
CA PRO A 187 7.07 -0.86 11.62
C PRO A 187 7.25 0.56 11.07
N ALA A 188 8.34 0.79 10.33
CA ALA A 188 8.63 2.09 9.74
C ALA A 188 7.55 2.52 8.74
N ALA A 189 7.03 1.60 7.93
CA ALA A 189 5.96 1.88 6.98
C ALA A 189 4.64 2.27 7.69
N LEU A 190 4.31 1.63 8.82
CA LEU A 190 3.14 2.02 9.62
C LEU A 190 3.30 3.44 10.14
N ARG A 191 4.47 3.79 10.68
CA ARG A 191 4.73 5.16 11.18
C ARG A 191 4.61 6.20 10.08
N GLN A 192 5.15 5.94 8.88
CA GLN A 192 4.95 6.81 7.72
C GLN A 192 3.47 6.94 7.32
N ALA A 193 2.72 5.83 7.31
CA ALA A 193 1.30 5.83 6.98
C ALA A 193 0.47 6.62 8.00
N LEU A 194 0.77 6.48 9.29
CA LEU A 194 0.17 7.26 10.37
C LEU A 194 0.53 8.74 10.21
N ALA A 195 1.80 9.09 10.02
CA ALA A 195 2.20 10.47 9.81
C ALA A 195 1.41 11.10 8.65
N LEU A 196 1.30 10.38 7.53
CA LEU A 196 0.57 10.82 6.34
C LEU A 196 -0.90 11.12 6.65
N VAL A 197 -1.66 10.18 7.23
CA VAL A 197 -3.10 10.41 7.50
C VAL A 197 -3.33 11.55 8.51
N PHE A 198 -2.36 11.83 9.38
CA PHE A 198 -2.41 12.95 10.32
C PHE A 198 -2.00 14.29 9.69
N THR A 199 -1.32 14.31 8.55
CA THR A 199 -0.85 15.54 7.89
C THR A 199 -1.48 15.85 6.53
N ILE A 200 -2.42 15.03 6.05
CA ILE A 200 -3.28 15.32 4.87
C ILE A 200 -4.70 15.82 5.28
N PRO A 201 -5.51 16.32 4.33
CA PRO A 201 -6.94 16.62 4.55
C PRO A 201 -7.76 15.36 4.90
N GLY A 202 -8.90 15.57 5.57
CA GLY A 202 -9.78 14.49 6.04
C GLY A 202 -9.72 14.24 7.55
N ILE A 203 -10.35 13.17 8.02
CA ILE A 203 -10.45 12.80 9.44
C ILE A 203 -9.64 11.52 9.68
N PRO A 204 -8.48 11.56 10.37
CA PRO A 204 -7.74 10.33 10.65
C PRO A 204 -8.52 9.42 11.60
N ILE A 205 -8.69 8.15 11.22
CA ILE A 205 -9.22 7.06 12.05
C ILE A 205 -8.07 6.10 12.35
N VAL A 206 -7.88 5.81 13.63
CA VAL A 206 -6.93 4.79 14.12
C VAL A 206 -7.73 3.61 14.65
N TYR A 207 -7.46 2.41 14.14
CA TYR A 207 -8.12 1.20 14.61
C TYR A 207 -7.52 0.75 15.95
N GLN A 208 -8.38 0.33 16.89
CA GLN A 208 -7.97 -0.04 18.26
C GLN A 208 -6.82 -1.05 18.26
N GLY A 209 -5.81 -0.83 19.10
CA GLY A 209 -4.62 -1.66 19.19
C GLY A 209 -3.48 -1.29 18.24
N THR A 210 -3.69 -0.40 17.26
CA THR A 210 -2.58 0.13 16.44
C THR A 210 -1.58 0.90 17.31
N GLU A 211 -2.07 1.61 18.32
CA GLU A 211 -1.28 2.25 19.37
C GLU A 211 -0.53 1.26 20.27
N GLN A 212 -0.82 -0.04 20.19
CA GLN A 212 -0.13 -1.10 20.93
C GLN A 212 0.72 -1.99 20.01
N GLY A 213 0.75 -1.68 18.70
CA GLY A 213 1.45 -2.50 17.72
C GLY A 213 0.81 -3.87 17.48
N LEU A 214 -0.50 -4.01 17.69
CA LEU A 214 -1.20 -5.28 17.43
C LEU A 214 -1.16 -5.63 15.94
N ALA A 215 -0.76 -6.86 15.63
CA ALA A 215 -0.64 -7.37 14.27
C ALA A 215 -1.70 -8.42 13.92
N GLU A 216 -2.47 -8.91 14.89
CA GLU A 216 -3.49 -9.93 14.65
C GLU A 216 -4.86 -9.33 14.33
N ALA A 217 -5.54 -9.94 13.37
CA ALA A 217 -6.89 -9.56 12.97
C ALA A 217 -7.85 -9.67 14.16
N ARG A 218 -8.65 -8.61 14.37
CA ARG A 218 -9.72 -8.52 15.40
C ARG A 218 -9.27 -8.83 16.84
N GLN A 219 -7.97 -8.78 17.12
CA GLN A 219 -7.42 -8.96 18.46
C GLN A 219 -8.02 -7.92 19.41
N ALA A 220 -8.57 -8.38 20.53
CA ALA A 220 -9.16 -7.52 21.54
C ALA A 220 -8.08 -6.76 22.32
N MET A 221 -8.37 -5.55 22.81
CA MET A 221 -7.47 -4.82 23.69
C MET A 221 -7.50 -5.27 25.16
N PHE A 222 -8.59 -5.89 25.63
CA PHE A 222 -8.74 -6.24 27.05
C PHE A 222 -8.24 -7.65 27.36
N ALA A 223 -7.74 -7.83 28.58
CA ALA A 223 -7.26 -9.11 29.09
C ALA A 223 -8.37 -10.18 29.06
N GLY A 224 -8.03 -11.38 28.59
CA GLY A 224 -8.98 -12.48 28.37
C GLY A 224 -9.89 -12.29 27.15
N GLY A 225 -9.68 -11.22 26.37
CA GLY A 225 -10.39 -11.00 25.11
C GLY A 225 -9.91 -11.94 24.00
N TYR A 226 -10.61 -11.88 22.86
CA TYR A 226 -10.27 -12.68 21.69
C TYR A 226 -8.80 -12.45 21.28
N ARG A 227 -8.00 -13.53 21.27
CA ARG A 227 -6.56 -13.51 20.98
C ARG A 227 -5.73 -12.56 21.88
N ASN A 228 -6.21 -12.20 23.07
CA ASN A 228 -5.46 -11.37 24.01
C ASN A 228 -5.62 -11.81 25.46
N ALA A 229 -4.63 -12.53 25.98
CA ALA A 229 -4.64 -13.02 27.36
C ALA A 229 -4.34 -11.91 28.40
N GLU A 230 -3.44 -10.99 28.07
CA GLU A 230 -2.84 -10.06 29.05
C GLU A 230 -3.45 -8.66 29.01
N GLY A 231 -4.08 -8.28 27.89
CA GLY A 231 -4.54 -6.93 27.62
C GLY A 231 -3.43 -6.04 27.06
N SER A 232 -3.82 -4.94 26.43
CA SER A 232 -2.92 -4.04 25.70
C SER A 232 -3.37 -2.58 25.89
N PHE A 233 -2.94 -1.98 27.00
CA PHE A 233 -3.24 -0.60 27.39
C PHE A 233 -1.98 0.14 27.85
N ASP A 234 -0.83 -0.17 27.28
CA ASP A 234 0.43 0.48 27.63
C ASP A 234 0.51 1.87 27.01
N ALA A 235 0.43 2.91 27.84
CA ALA A 235 0.58 4.31 27.43
C ALA A 235 2.05 4.68 27.13
N ASP A 236 2.99 3.82 27.47
CA ASP A 236 4.42 3.99 27.20
C ASP A 236 4.87 3.26 25.92
N SER A 237 3.94 2.59 25.21
CA SER A 237 4.26 1.93 23.95
C SER A 237 4.79 2.94 22.91
N GLU A 238 5.63 2.45 22.01
CA GLU A 238 6.21 3.26 20.93
C GLU A 238 5.12 3.94 20.10
N TYR A 239 4.11 3.17 19.66
CA TYR A 239 3.04 3.68 18.80
C TYR A 239 2.08 4.61 19.53
N PHE A 240 1.85 4.42 20.84
CA PHE A 240 1.04 5.34 21.63
C PHE A 240 1.71 6.72 21.70
N ARG A 241 3.00 6.78 22.05
CA ARG A 241 3.76 8.04 22.10
C ARG A 241 3.87 8.69 20.72
N TYR A 242 4.04 7.88 19.68
CA TYR A 242 4.06 8.36 18.30
C TYR A 242 2.74 9.03 17.89
N LEU A 243 1.60 8.35 18.13
CA LEU A 243 0.27 8.89 17.89
C LEU A 243 -0.03 10.12 18.76
N GLN A 244 0.47 10.16 20.00
CA GLN A 244 0.39 11.35 20.85
C GLN A 244 1.10 12.55 20.21
N GLY A 245 2.28 12.35 19.62
CA GLY A 245 2.99 13.40 18.87
C GLY A 245 2.20 13.89 17.65
N LEU A 246 1.69 12.96 16.83
CA LEU A 246 0.91 13.29 15.63
C LEU A 246 -0.42 13.99 15.95
N THR A 247 -1.13 13.53 16.99
CA THR A 247 -2.38 14.15 17.44
C THR A 247 -2.14 15.56 17.98
N SER A 248 -1.07 15.76 18.75
CA SER A 248 -0.65 17.08 19.24
C SER A 248 -0.34 18.03 18.08
N LEU A 249 0.49 17.57 17.12
CA LEU A 249 0.83 18.33 15.92
C LEU A 249 -0.44 18.77 15.15
N ARG A 250 -1.36 17.84 14.86
CA ARG A 250 -2.59 18.15 14.11
C ARG A 250 -3.53 19.10 14.88
N HIS A 251 -3.54 19.00 16.22
CA HIS A 251 -4.35 19.88 17.06
C HIS A 251 -3.78 21.30 17.14
N GLU A 252 -2.47 21.45 17.24
CA GLU A 252 -1.79 22.75 17.32
C GLU A 252 -1.77 23.47 15.96
N GLN A 253 -1.60 22.72 14.87
CA GLN A 253 -1.47 23.27 13.52
C GLN A 253 -2.81 23.27 12.78
N ALA A 254 -3.54 24.40 12.81
CA ALA A 254 -4.82 24.55 12.11
C ALA A 254 -4.73 24.24 10.61
N VAL A 255 -3.59 24.56 9.98
CA VAL A 255 -3.28 24.25 8.58
C VAL A 255 -3.37 22.75 8.25
N LEU A 256 -3.10 21.85 9.21
CA LEU A 256 -3.24 20.40 8.98
C LEU A 256 -4.71 19.95 8.93
N ARG A 257 -5.61 20.69 9.59
CA ARG A 257 -7.06 20.40 9.63
C ARG A 257 -7.86 21.12 8.55
N ARG A 258 -7.41 22.30 8.11
CA ARG A 258 -8.17 23.21 7.23
C ARG A 258 -7.44 23.64 5.98
N GLY A 259 -6.16 23.27 5.83
CA GLY A 259 -5.34 23.76 4.73
C GLY A 259 -5.48 22.93 3.46
N GLU A 260 -5.37 23.60 2.32
CA GLU A 260 -5.25 22.97 1.02
C GLU A 260 -4.00 22.09 0.94
N LEU A 261 -4.01 21.09 0.06
CA LEU A 261 -2.88 20.21 -0.20
C LEU A 261 -2.32 20.47 -1.60
N THR A 262 -1.01 20.62 -1.72
CA THR A 262 -0.31 20.75 -3.00
C THR A 262 0.85 19.78 -3.06
N ILE A 263 0.86 18.85 -4.01
CA ILE A 263 2.02 17.98 -4.26
C ILE A 263 3.20 18.82 -4.74
N LEU A 264 4.36 18.64 -4.12
CA LEU A 264 5.62 19.33 -4.48
C LEU A 264 6.58 18.42 -5.25
N GLY A 265 6.60 17.13 -4.92
CA GLY A 265 7.50 16.16 -5.57
C GLY A 265 7.14 14.72 -5.21
N SER A 266 7.40 13.82 -6.15
CA SER A 266 7.18 12.39 -6.00
C SER A 266 8.18 11.58 -6.83
N GLU A 267 8.47 10.34 -6.42
CA GLU A 267 9.31 9.39 -7.16
C GLU A 267 8.47 8.51 -8.10
N PRO A 268 8.69 8.54 -9.44
CA PRO A 268 7.97 7.70 -10.41
C PRO A 268 8.60 6.32 -10.68
N SER A 269 9.81 6.03 -10.20
CA SER A 269 10.55 4.80 -10.54
C SER A 269 10.54 3.73 -9.45
N GLY A 270 9.97 4.04 -8.27
CA GLY A 270 9.88 3.13 -7.12
C GLY A 270 9.72 3.90 -5.80
N PRO A 271 10.01 3.25 -4.66
CA PRO A 271 10.04 3.92 -3.36
C PRO A 271 10.97 5.13 -3.38
N GLY A 272 10.59 6.21 -2.69
CA GLY A 272 11.38 7.43 -2.70
C GLY A 272 10.65 8.62 -2.11
N LEU A 273 10.90 9.82 -2.65
CA LEU A 273 10.35 11.07 -2.12
C LEU A 273 8.84 11.13 -2.28
N LEU A 274 8.10 11.42 -1.22
CA LEU A 274 6.77 12.05 -1.29
C LEU A 274 6.84 13.38 -0.56
N ALA A 275 6.59 14.49 -1.27
CA ALA A 275 6.61 15.82 -0.69
C ALA A 275 5.37 16.61 -1.06
N TYR A 276 4.75 17.27 -0.08
CA TYR A 276 3.59 18.13 -0.28
C TYR A 276 3.58 19.32 0.68
N ARG A 277 2.87 20.36 0.28
CA ARG A 277 2.61 21.57 1.06
C ARG A 277 1.18 21.54 1.60
N ARG A 278 1.01 21.94 2.87
CA ARG A 278 -0.29 22.29 3.45
C ARG A 278 -0.34 23.81 3.65
N GLN A 279 -1.45 24.44 3.27
CA GLN A 279 -1.59 25.89 3.38
C GLN A 279 -2.99 26.34 3.81
N HIS A 280 -3.08 27.21 4.81
CA HIS A 280 -4.33 27.81 5.27
C HIS A 280 -4.11 29.29 5.61
N GLY A 281 -4.60 30.19 4.75
CA GLY A 281 -4.21 31.60 4.83
C GLY A 281 -2.71 31.76 4.61
N ASP A 282 -2.03 32.42 5.55
CA ASP A 282 -0.59 32.63 5.54
C ASP A 282 0.21 31.49 6.20
N ASP A 283 -0.45 30.57 6.91
CA ASP A 283 0.20 29.42 7.54
C ASP A 283 0.54 28.36 6.49
N VAL A 284 1.81 27.94 6.47
CA VAL A 284 2.34 26.95 5.53
C VAL A 284 3.14 25.89 6.27
N LEU A 285 2.95 24.63 5.92
CA LEU A 285 3.84 23.53 6.32
C LEU A 285 4.27 22.72 5.09
N LEU A 286 5.49 22.21 5.13
CA LEU A 286 5.99 21.23 4.16
C LEU A 286 6.06 19.86 4.83
N ALA A 287 5.52 18.82 4.21
CA ALA A 287 5.72 17.45 4.63
C ALA A 287 6.60 16.74 3.59
N LEU A 288 7.67 16.10 4.05
CA LEU A 288 8.58 15.30 3.24
C LEU A 288 8.68 13.91 3.84
N MET A 289 8.58 12.89 2.99
CA MET A 289 8.76 11.49 3.37
C MET A 289 9.66 10.80 2.36
N ASN A 290 10.51 9.89 2.82
CA ASN A 290 11.22 8.95 1.97
C ASN A 290 10.67 7.54 2.19
N SER A 291 9.90 6.98 1.26
CA SER A 291 9.37 5.62 1.41
C SER A 291 10.41 4.52 1.14
N ALA A 292 11.62 4.86 0.70
CA ALA A 292 12.68 3.89 0.45
C ALA A 292 13.43 3.50 1.74
N ASP A 293 14.00 2.29 1.74
CA ASP A 293 14.89 1.76 2.77
C ASP A 293 16.35 2.21 2.62
N HIS A 294 16.61 3.16 1.73
CA HIS A 294 17.90 3.82 1.53
C HIS A 294 17.73 5.34 1.52
N GLY A 295 18.80 6.07 1.78
CA GLY A 295 18.82 7.52 1.67
C GLY A 295 18.63 7.98 0.24
N ILE A 296 17.84 9.03 0.05
CA ILE A 296 17.60 9.63 -1.25
C ILE A 296 18.16 11.05 -1.32
N LEU A 297 18.49 11.48 -2.54
CA LEU A 297 18.74 12.89 -2.83
C LEU A 297 17.44 13.57 -3.28
N VAL A 298 16.97 14.54 -2.50
CA VAL A 298 15.92 15.47 -2.92
C VAL A 298 16.55 16.49 -3.86
N HIS A 299 16.13 16.46 -5.13
CA HIS A 299 16.71 17.28 -6.19
C HIS A 299 15.87 18.53 -6.46
N ARG A 300 16.39 19.73 -6.10
CA ARG A 300 15.82 21.04 -6.47
C ARG A 300 14.29 21.14 -6.33
N LEU A 301 13.75 20.60 -5.24
CA LEU A 301 12.32 20.55 -4.98
C LEU A 301 11.75 21.97 -4.90
N ALA A 302 10.83 22.32 -5.80
CA ALA A 302 10.20 23.64 -5.79
C ALA A 302 9.20 23.74 -4.63
N THR A 303 9.53 24.54 -3.61
CA THR A 303 8.71 24.64 -2.39
C THR A 303 7.54 25.62 -2.52
N GLY A 304 7.70 26.61 -3.42
CA GLY A 304 6.82 27.78 -3.51
C GLY A 304 6.99 28.79 -2.35
N LEU A 305 8.05 28.64 -1.55
CA LEU A 305 8.45 29.60 -0.52
C LEU A 305 9.40 30.64 -1.11
N GLN A 306 9.67 31.69 -0.33
CA GLN A 306 10.65 32.71 -0.70
C GLN A 306 12.08 32.11 -0.70
N PRO A 307 13.01 32.72 -1.45
CA PRO A 307 14.44 32.41 -1.34
C PRO A 307 14.93 32.46 0.10
N GLU A 308 15.89 31.61 0.43
CA GLU A 308 16.59 31.63 1.73
C GLU A 308 15.67 31.53 2.96
N THR A 309 14.52 30.88 2.82
CA THR A 309 13.59 30.62 3.91
C THR A 309 14.13 29.47 4.77
N ARG A 310 14.38 29.72 6.06
CA ARG A 310 14.75 28.68 7.02
C ARG A 310 13.52 27.87 7.43
N LEU A 311 13.64 26.55 7.41
CA LEU A 311 12.61 25.56 7.69
C LEU A 311 13.01 24.75 8.92
N GLU A 312 12.21 24.82 9.99
CA GLU A 312 12.44 24.06 11.23
C GLU A 312 11.47 22.87 11.32
N PRO A 313 11.89 21.72 11.90
CA PRO A 313 11.01 20.58 12.09
C PRO A 313 10.01 20.81 13.25
N LEU A 314 8.72 20.67 12.96
CA LEU A 314 7.67 20.54 13.99
C LEU A 314 7.44 19.09 14.41
N PHE A 315 7.71 18.16 13.50
CA PHE A 315 7.66 16.72 13.74
C PHE A 315 8.65 16.04 12.80
N ALA A 316 9.40 15.08 13.30
CA ALA A 316 10.42 14.39 12.53
C ALA A 316 10.63 12.94 13.00
N GLU A 317 10.94 12.07 12.05
CA GLU A 317 11.43 10.71 12.24
C GLU A 317 12.59 10.47 11.28
N ASN A 318 13.71 9.94 11.78
CA ASN A 318 14.96 9.79 11.02
C ASN A 318 15.40 11.08 10.28
N TRP A 319 15.10 12.23 10.88
CA TRP A 319 15.46 13.55 10.37
C TRP A 319 15.86 14.44 11.55
N GLU A 320 16.96 15.17 11.39
CA GLU A 320 17.44 16.13 12.38
C GLU A 320 17.87 17.43 11.70
N GLY A 321 17.66 18.53 12.41
CA GLY A 321 18.12 19.85 12.01
C GLY A 321 17.18 20.60 11.07
N ASP A 322 17.53 21.86 10.88
CA ASP A 322 16.84 22.77 10.00
C ASP A 322 17.38 22.65 8.58
N THR A 323 16.60 23.16 7.64
CA THR A 323 17.04 23.31 6.26
C THR A 323 16.68 24.71 5.75
N VAL A 324 17.25 25.10 4.60
CA VAL A 324 17.07 26.44 4.04
C VAL A 324 16.85 26.29 2.54
N THR A 325 15.88 27.05 2.01
CA THR A 325 15.69 27.11 0.56
C THR A 325 16.86 27.81 -0.12
N ASP A 326 17.19 27.40 -1.33
CA ASP A 326 18.22 28.05 -2.15
C ASP A 326 17.74 29.44 -2.65
N PRO A 327 18.59 30.20 -3.37
CA PRO A 327 18.22 31.50 -3.93
C PRO A 327 17.02 31.48 -4.91
N ASP A 328 16.62 30.31 -5.41
CA ASP A 328 15.44 30.10 -6.25
C ASP A 328 14.21 29.62 -5.45
N GLY A 329 14.30 29.54 -4.11
CA GLY A 329 13.24 29.02 -3.25
C GLY A 329 13.07 27.50 -3.31
N ARG A 330 14.10 26.76 -3.74
CA ARG A 330 14.06 25.29 -3.89
C ARG A 330 14.84 24.59 -2.78
N LEU A 331 14.57 23.30 -2.61
CA LEU A 331 15.21 22.47 -1.60
C LEU A 331 16.06 21.38 -2.26
N SER A 332 17.34 21.31 -1.89
CA SER A 332 18.22 20.19 -2.25
C SER A 332 18.87 19.64 -0.97
N LEU A 333 18.60 18.38 -0.65
CA LEU A 333 19.08 17.74 0.58
C LEU A 333 19.14 16.23 0.44
N ARG A 334 19.91 15.58 1.31
CA ARG A 334 19.83 14.13 1.52
C ARG A 334 18.72 13.84 2.53
N LEU A 335 17.72 13.06 2.15
CA LEU A 335 16.65 12.59 3.03
C LEU A 335 16.94 11.13 3.42
N PRO A 336 17.15 10.81 4.72
CA PRO A 336 17.49 9.45 5.15
C PRO A 336 16.41 8.41 4.82
N ALA A 337 16.79 7.13 4.86
CA ALA A 337 15.87 6.00 4.69
C ALA A 337 14.67 6.13 5.66
N ARG A 338 13.46 5.90 5.14
CA ARG A 338 12.20 5.95 5.92
C ARG A 338 11.94 7.25 6.67
N ALA A 339 12.63 8.35 6.32
CA ALA A 339 12.48 9.60 7.03
C ALA A 339 11.09 10.24 6.83
N VAL A 340 10.63 10.95 7.85
CA VAL A 340 9.45 11.81 7.84
C VAL A 340 9.85 13.15 8.43
N ALA A 341 9.49 14.25 7.77
CA ALA A 341 9.71 15.60 8.28
C ALA A 341 8.50 16.49 7.96
N VAL A 342 7.93 17.10 9.00
CA VAL A 342 6.93 18.17 8.87
C VAL A 342 7.61 19.46 9.29
N LEU A 343 7.87 20.33 8.30
CA LEU A 343 8.70 21.52 8.43
C LEU A 343 7.84 22.79 8.36
N ALA A 344 8.14 23.76 9.22
CA ALA A 344 7.52 25.08 9.21
C ALA A 344 8.54 26.15 8.75
N PRO A 345 8.15 27.07 7.85
CA PRO A 345 8.97 28.21 7.50
C PRO A 345 9.08 29.16 8.70
N THR A 346 10.29 29.64 8.95
CA THR A 346 10.59 30.64 9.98
C THR A 346 10.97 31.95 9.30
N GLY A 347 10.57 33.09 9.89
CA GLY A 347 10.90 34.42 9.37
C GLY A 347 12.36 34.84 9.56
N ALA A 348 13.24 33.92 9.96
CA ALA A 348 14.65 34.19 10.15
C ALA A 348 15.40 34.04 8.82
N SER A 349 15.95 35.15 8.32
CA SER A 349 16.97 35.09 7.27
C SER A 349 18.22 34.38 7.82
N PRO A 350 18.94 33.59 7.00
CA PRO A 350 20.19 32.97 7.42
C PRO A 350 21.15 34.05 7.93
N THR A 351 21.76 33.86 9.09
CA THR A 351 22.90 34.68 9.49
C THR A 351 24.05 34.39 8.53
N ASP A 352 24.46 35.44 7.80
CA ASP A 352 25.61 35.53 6.90
C ASP A 352 26.72 34.50 7.18
N GLU A 353 26.89 33.53 6.26
CA GLU A 353 28.19 32.88 5.98
C GLU A 353 28.19 31.94 4.74
N ARG A 354 27.35 32.17 3.72
CA ARG A 354 27.58 31.56 2.39
C ARG A 354 28.35 32.54 1.51
N ALA A 355 29.67 32.45 1.59
CA ALA A 355 30.56 33.10 0.64
C ALA A 355 30.19 32.68 -0.79
N GLN A 356 30.19 33.66 -1.70
CA GLN A 356 30.08 33.51 -3.15
C GLN A 356 31.20 32.60 -3.68
N ALA A 357 31.06 31.29 -3.54
CA ALA A 357 31.83 30.33 -4.32
C ALA A 357 31.30 30.36 -5.76
N ALA A 358 32.18 30.22 -6.75
CA ALA A 358 31.76 30.04 -8.13
C ALA A 358 30.85 28.81 -8.22
N GLU A 359 29.70 28.96 -8.89
CA GLU A 359 28.75 27.87 -9.03
C GLU A 359 29.36 26.78 -9.91
N VAL A 360 29.61 25.60 -9.32
CA VAL A 360 30.07 24.45 -10.08
C VAL A 360 28.92 24.00 -10.99
N THR A 361 29.14 24.03 -12.30
CA THR A 361 28.12 23.60 -13.27
C THR A 361 28.45 22.21 -13.78
N ILE A 362 27.46 21.31 -13.79
CA ILE A 362 27.59 19.95 -14.30
C ILE A 362 26.65 19.80 -15.51
N ALA A 363 27.21 19.48 -16.66
CA ALA A 363 26.49 19.21 -17.90
C ALA A 363 26.54 17.71 -18.21
N VAL A 364 25.39 17.12 -18.55
CA VAL A 364 25.27 15.71 -18.97
C VAL A 364 24.92 15.69 -20.46
N ASN A 365 25.66 14.91 -21.24
CA ASN A 365 25.39 14.71 -22.67
C ASN A 365 24.22 13.72 -22.84
N ALA A 366 23.00 14.19 -22.58
CA ALA A 366 21.80 13.36 -22.50
C ALA A 366 21.13 13.04 -23.84
N GLY A 367 21.55 13.66 -24.96
CA GLY A 367 20.78 13.63 -26.21
C GLY A 367 20.52 12.24 -26.81
N ALA A 368 21.38 11.25 -26.51
CA ALA A 368 21.20 9.87 -26.96
C ALA A 368 20.37 8.99 -26.00
N ILE A 369 20.15 9.44 -24.76
CA ILE A 369 19.51 8.65 -23.69
C ILE A 369 18.21 9.25 -23.18
N GLU A 370 18.01 10.55 -23.34
CA GLU A 370 16.83 11.24 -22.83
C GLU A 370 15.57 10.71 -23.50
N ARG A 371 14.70 10.09 -22.70
CA ARG A 371 13.46 9.41 -23.13
C ARG A 371 13.71 8.26 -24.12
N ALA A 372 14.94 7.75 -24.20
CA ALA A 372 15.26 6.57 -24.98
C ALA A 372 14.84 5.29 -24.25
N VAL A 373 14.67 4.20 -25.01
CA VAL A 373 14.54 2.84 -24.49
C VAL A 373 15.86 2.12 -24.76
N LEU A 374 16.56 1.74 -23.71
CA LEU A 374 17.90 1.15 -23.76
C LEU A 374 17.81 -0.32 -23.33
N GLY A 375 18.45 -1.23 -24.08
CA GLY A 375 18.43 -2.67 -23.80
C GLY A 375 19.79 -3.27 -23.44
N GLU A 376 20.83 -2.44 -23.38
CA GLU A 376 22.21 -2.84 -23.08
C GLU A 376 22.92 -1.72 -22.31
N ASP A 377 24.01 -2.08 -21.62
CA ASP A 377 24.87 -1.14 -20.89
C ASP A 377 25.27 0.04 -21.81
N PHE A 378 25.29 1.26 -21.28
CA PHE A 378 25.65 2.45 -22.05
C PHE A 378 26.63 3.35 -21.31
N GLU A 379 27.38 4.15 -22.07
CA GLU A 379 28.30 5.15 -21.54
C GLU A 379 27.59 6.51 -21.39
N LEU A 380 27.51 7.01 -20.17
CA LEU A 380 27.11 8.38 -19.88
C LEU A 380 28.35 9.27 -19.92
N THR A 381 28.26 10.42 -20.58
CA THR A 381 29.37 11.40 -20.67
C THR A 381 28.88 12.80 -20.35
N GLY A 382 29.82 13.68 -20.03
CA GLY A 382 29.52 15.10 -19.83
C GLY A 382 30.74 15.89 -19.40
N GLU A 383 30.46 17.10 -18.90
CA GLU A 383 31.46 18.06 -18.48
C GLU A 383 31.10 18.67 -17.12
N VAL A 384 32.11 19.08 -16.35
CA VAL A 384 31.97 19.86 -15.13
C VAL A 384 32.96 21.02 -15.18
N SER A 385 32.59 22.16 -14.61
CA SER A 385 33.40 23.39 -14.67
C SER A 385 34.75 23.32 -13.96
N GLU A 386 34.99 22.28 -13.16
CA GLU A 386 36.24 22.07 -12.42
C GLU A 386 36.87 20.71 -12.78
N GLY A 387 38.14 20.73 -13.19
CA GLY A 387 38.90 19.51 -13.48
C GLY A 387 39.23 18.71 -12.22
N ASP A 388 39.44 17.40 -12.38
CA ASP A 388 39.78 16.46 -11.31
C ASP A 388 38.74 16.41 -10.16
N LEU A 389 37.50 16.88 -10.42
CA LEU A 389 36.44 16.92 -9.43
C LEU A 389 35.84 15.51 -9.21
N PRO A 390 35.74 15.02 -7.96
CA PRO A 390 35.01 13.80 -7.65
C PRO A 390 33.50 13.99 -7.86
N LEU A 391 32.90 13.06 -8.58
CA LEU A 391 31.50 13.06 -8.97
C LEU A 391 30.82 11.76 -8.56
N ARG A 392 29.50 11.81 -8.45
CA ARG A 392 28.63 10.67 -8.15
C ARG A 392 27.51 10.60 -9.16
N LEU A 393 27.30 9.43 -9.74
CA LEU A 393 26.10 9.13 -10.52
C LEU A 393 25.05 8.56 -9.57
N ILE A 394 23.92 9.25 -9.47
CA ILE A 394 22.78 8.86 -8.67
C ILE A 394 21.73 8.30 -9.62
N LEU A 395 21.29 7.08 -9.38
CA LEU A 395 20.23 6.42 -10.14
C LEU A 395 18.97 6.39 -9.28
N ASN A 396 17.85 6.86 -9.83
CA ASN A 396 16.54 6.88 -9.17
C ASN A 396 16.57 7.48 -7.76
N GLY A 397 17.39 8.53 -7.57
CA GLY A 397 17.54 9.24 -6.30
C GLY A 397 18.37 8.51 -5.23
N ASN A 398 18.74 7.24 -5.41
CA ASN A 398 19.46 6.45 -4.40
C ASN A 398 20.91 6.95 -4.21
N ILE A 399 21.13 7.72 -3.15
CA ILE A 399 22.44 8.31 -2.86
C ILE A 399 23.38 7.33 -2.13
N ASP A 400 22.83 6.29 -1.52
CA ASP A 400 23.59 5.31 -0.74
C ASP A 400 24.28 4.27 -1.64
N GLN A 401 23.76 4.07 -2.86
CA GLN A 401 24.36 3.22 -3.90
C GLN A 401 24.87 4.03 -5.11
N ALA A 402 25.21 5.30 -4.91
CA ALA A 402 25.76 6.13 -5.97
C ALA A 402 27.08 5.57 -6.53
N ILE A 403 27.29 5.71 -7.85
CA ILE A 403 28.51 5.27 -8.52
C ILE A 403 29.51 6.42 -8.50
N ASP A 404 30.62 6.25 -7.77
CA ASP A 404 31.70 7.23 -7.70
C ASP A 404 32.57 7.22 -8.97
N PHE A 405 32.88 8.40 -9.50
CA PHE A 405 33.83 8.60 -10.61
C PHE A 405 34.51 9.97 -10.51
N VAL A 406 35.49 10.25 -11.37
CA VAL A 406 36.27 11.50 -11.34
C VAL A 406 36.35 12.10 -12.73
N ALA A 407 36.16 13.42 -12.84
CA ALA A 407 36.38 14.14 -14.09
C ALA A 407 37.88 14.25 -14.41
N ASP A 408 38.22 14.33 -15.70
CA ASP A 408 39.61 14.57 -16.12
C ASP A 408 40.06 16.00 -15.78
N ALA A 409 41.34 16.30 -16.02
CA ALA A 409 41.92 17.62 -15.76
C ALA A 409 41.29 18.76 -16.60
N GLN A 410 40.47 18.44 -17.60
CA GLN A 410 39.69 19.40 -18.39
C GLN A 410 38.21 19.45 -17.98
N GLY A 411 37.82 18.71 -16.94
CA GLY A 411 36.44 18.63 -16.47
C GLY A 411 35.55 17.65 -17.24
N ARG A 412 36.08 16.88 -18.19
CA ARG A 412 35.29 15.90 -18.95
C ARG A 412 35.21 14.58 -18.20
N TRP A 413 34.09 13.89 -18.28
CA TRP A 413 33.90 12.64 -17.57
C TRP A 413 33.13 11.61 -18.39
N ARG A 414 33.26 10.34 -17.99
CA ARG A 414 32.49 9.21 -18.50
C ARG A 414 32.23 8.20 -17.39
N VAL A 415 31.09 7.53 -17.44
CA VAL A 415 30.70 6.47 -16.50
C VAL A 415 29.75 5.49 -17.19
N THR A 416 29.93 4.19 -16.95
CA THR A 416 29.07 3.15 -17.49
C THR A 416 27.79 3.02 -16.65
N VAL A 417 26.64 2.92 -17.31
CA VAL A 417 25.35 2.64 -16.66
C VAL A 417 24.89 1.24 -17.07
N PRO A 418 24.72 0.30 -16.11
CA PRO A 418 24.33 -1.06 -16.43
C PRO A 418 22.84 -1.16 -16.79
N VAL A 419 22.52 -2.00 -17.78
CA VAL A 419 21.15 -2.33 -18.20
C VAL A 419 21.06 -3.84 -18.42
N ARG A 420 20.68 -4.56 -17.37
CA ARG A 420 20.69 -6.03 -17.34
C ARG A 420 19.44 -6.64 -16.73
N ASP A 421 18.73 -5.87 -15.92
CA ASP A 421 17.57 -6.35 -15.18
C ASP A 421 16.40 -6.59 -16.15
N LEU A 422 15.87 -7.82 -16.14
CA LEU A 422 14.68 -8.22 -16.89
C LEU A 422 13.55 -7.20 -16.71
N GLY A 423 12.73 -7.01 -17.75
CA GLY A 423 11.54 -6.17 -17.73
C GLY A 423 11.79 -4.76 -18.26
N GLU A 424 10.75 -3.94 -18.17
CA GLU A 424 10.80 -2.53 -18.56
C GLU A 424 10.72 -1.64 -17.32
N THR A 425 11.65 -0.70 -17.17
CA THR A 425 11.64 0.23 -16.04
C THR A 425 11.91 1.65 -16.52
N ARG A 426 11.07 2.58 -16.06
CA ARG A 426 11.36 4.01 -16.18
C ARG A 426 12.36 4.39 -15.12
N ASN A 427 13.41 5.09 -15.49
CA ASN A 427 14.49 5.51 -14.61
C ASN A 427 14.76 7.00 -14.78
N HIS A 428 15.45 7.56 -13.79
CA HIS A 428 16.12 8.84 -13.93
C HIS A 428 17.51 8.82 -13.31
N LEU A 429 18.35 9.75 -13.75
CA LEU A 429 19.69 9.92 -13.20
C LEU A 429 20.06 11.38 -13.01
N GLU A 430 21.01 11.59 -12.10
CA GLU A 430 21.60 12.87 -11.77
C GLU A 430 23.10 12.67 -11.50
N VAL A 431 23.92 13.64 -11.89
CA VAL A 431 25.33 13.72 -11.48
C VAL A 431 25.46 14.74 -10.36
N TYR A 432 26.08 14.31 -9.26
CA TYR A 432 26.26 15.09 -8.04
C TYR A 432 27.75 15.32 -7.75
N ALA A 433 28.10 16.55 -7.40
CA ALA A 433 29.43 16.92 -6.91
C ALA A 433 29.38 17.17 -5.39
N PRO A 434 29.84 16.23 -4.55
CA PRO A 434 29.69 16.33 -3.09
C PRO A 434 30.39 17.53 -2.45
N ARG A 435 31.49 18.01 -3.04
CA ARG A 435 32.29 19.11 -2.48
C ARG A 435 31.62 20.48 -2.63
N SER A 436 30.94 20.69 -3.74
CA SER A 436 30.27 21.95 -4.08
C SER A 436 28.76 21.89 -3.89
N ASN A 437 28.21 20.71 -3.55
CA ASN A 437 26.78 20.43 -3.52
C ASN A 437 26.08 20.75 -4.87
N ALA A 438 26.82 20.69 -5.97
CA ALA A 438 26.29 20.96 -7.31
C ALA A 438 25.63 19.73 -7.92
N LEU A 439 24.58 19.95 -8.70
CA LEU A 439 23.77 18.91 -9.32
C LEU A 439 23.57 19.21 -10.80
N SER A 440 23.66 18.17 -11.63
CA SER A 440 23.21 18.25 -13.02
C SER A 440 21.69 18.39 -13.11
N ALA A 441 21.18 18.70 -14.31
CA ALA A 441 19.77 18.44 -14.61
C ALA A 441 19.46 16.93 -14.48
N ARG A 442 18.23 16.62 -14.08
CA ARG A 442 17.69 15.25 -14.12
C ARG A 442 17.50 14.79 -15.55
N VAL A 443 17.96 13.57 -15.85
CA VAL A 443 17.77 12.91 -17.16
C VAL A 443 16.91 11.68 -16.98
N ALA A 444 15.78 11.60 -17.68
CA ALA A 444 14.89 10.44 -17.67
C ALA A 444 15.19 9.51 -18.85
N TYR A 445 15.13 8.20 -18.62
CA TYR A 445 15.34 7.15 -19.63
C TYR A 445 14.55 5.89 -19.25
N THR A 446 14.37 4.97 -20.20
CA THR A 446 13.72 3.67 -19.96
C THR A 446 14.70 2.55 -20.26
N THR A 447 14.73 1.53 -19.42
CA THR A 447 15.43 0.27 -19.69
C THR A 447 14.43 -0.79 -20.12
N ARG A 448 14.81 -1.66 -21.06
CA ARG A 448 14.01 -2.82 -21.47
C ARG A 448 14.91 -4.01 -21.80
N VAL A 449 14.85 -5.05 -20.96
CA VAL A 449 15.48 -6.34 -21.21
C VAL A 449 14.38 -7.40 -21.29
N THR A 450 14.33 -8.17 -22.37
CA THR A 450 13.25 -9.16 -22.61
C THR A 450 13.73 -10.60 -22.62
N GLU A 451 15.00 -10.82 -22.96
CA GLU A 451 15.59 -12.15 -23.04
C GLU A 451 16.07 -12.58 -21.65
N PRO A 452 15.60 -13.72 -21.12
CA PRO A 452 16.08 -14.23 -19.84
C PRO A 452 17.47 -14.85 -19.98
N GLU A 453 18.29 -14.71 -18.94
CA GLU A 453 19.58 -15.38 -18.79
C GLU A 453 19.40 -16.80 -18.23
N LEU A 454 18.44 -16.99 -17.33
CA LEU A 454 18.08 -18.29 -16.74
C LEU A 454 16.56 -18.46 -16.74
N TRP A 455 16.09 -19.70 -16.85
CA TRP A 455 14.69 -20.04 -16.73
C TRP A 455 14.50 -21.46 -16.19
N ALA A 456 13.34 -21.72 -15.61
CA ALA A 456 12.89 -23.03 -15.18
C ALA A 456 11.38 -23.15 -15.42
N ALA A 457 10.90 -24.36 -15.70
CA ALA A 457 9.47 -24.63 -15.80
C ALA A 457 9.16 -26.02 -15.27
N VAL A 458 7.96 -26.17 -14.69
CA VAL A 458 7.41 -27.44 -14.21
C VAL A 458 5.94 -27.51 -14.64
N GLU A 459 5.54 -28.66 -15.17
CA GLU A 459 4.14 -29.01 -15.37
C GLU A 459 3.67 -29.79 -14.14
N ASP A 460 2.45 -29.50 -13.71
CA ASP A 460 1.84 -30.11 -12.54
C ASP A 460 0.64 -30.97 -12.97
N PRO A 461 0.50 -32.21 -12.48
CA PRO A 461 -0.60 -33.09 -12.90
C PRO A 461 -1.97 -32.49 -12.54
N PRO A 462 -2.96 -32.51 -13.45
CA PRO A 462 -4.30 -32.05 -13.09
C PRO A 462 -4.98 -33.00 -12.09
N ASP A 463 -5.88 -32.43 -11.29
CA ASP A 463 -6.73 -33.07 -10.29
C ASP A 463 -5.95 -33.74 -9.14
N ASP A 464 -4.85 -33.14 -8.67
CA ASP A 464 -4.04 -33.63 -7.55
C ASP A 464 -3.97 -32.71 -6.32
N ALA A 465 -4.58 -31.52 -6.38
CA ALA A 465 -4.73 -30.55 -5.29
C ALA A 465 -5.59 -31.06 -4.11
N HIS A 466 -5.08 -32.06 -3.39
CA HIS A 466 -5.71 -32.78 -2.28
C HIS A 466 -4.86 -32.75 -0.99
N GLY A 467 -3.87 -31.85 -0.96
CA GLY A 467 -2.90 -31.65 0.10
C GLY A 467 -1.96 -32.85 0.31
N PRO A 468 -0.97 -32.72 1.22
CA PRO A 468 0.08 -33.73 1.40
C PRO A 468 -0.41 -35.12 1.80
N THR A 469 -1.63 -35.24 2.32
CA THR A 469 -2.25 -36.51 2.72
C THR A 469 -3.19 -37.09 1.65
N GLY A 470 -3.44 -36.36 0.55
CA GLY A 470 -4.29 -36.79 -0.56
C GLY A 470 -5.78 -36.90 -0.23
N ARG A 471 -6.25 -36.24 0.84
CA ARG A 471 -7.63 -36.35 1.36
C ARG A 471 -8.29 -35.02 1.69
N TYR A 472 -7.62 -33.90 1.47
CA TYR A 472 -8.21 -32.60 1.80
C TYR A 472 -9.38 -32.27 0.88
N LEU A 473 -10.38 -31.64 1.49
CA LEU A 473 -11.61 -31.21 0.85
C LEU A 473 -11.65 -29.68 0.88
N ILE A 474 -12.01 -29.08 -0.25
CA ILE A 474 -12.13 -27.63 -0.37
C ILE A 474 -13.37 -27.10 0.37
N PRO A 475 -13.39 -25.81 0.75
CA PRO A 475 -14.58 -25.14 1.27
C PRO A 475 -15.79 -25.30 0.34
N GLN A 476 -17.00 -25.35 0.90
CA GLN A 476 -18.25 -25.64 0.17
C GLN A 476 -18.90 -24.39 -0.47
N GLN A 477 -18.33 -23.20 -0.29
CA GLN A 477 -18.82 -22.01 -0.99
C GLN A 477 -18.72 -22.18 -2.53
N PRO A 478 -19.70 -21.69 -3.32
CA PRO A 478 -19.71 -21.87 -4.77
C PRO A 478 -18.47 -21.37 -5.51
N GLU A 479 -17.77 -20.40 -4.90
CA GLU A 479 -16.56 -19.76 -5.41
C GLU A 479 -15.29 -20.53 -5.02
N SER A 480 -15.36 -21.62 -4.26
CA SER A 480 -14.16 -22.36 -3.87
C SER A 480 -13.44 -22.98 -5.07
N ARG A 481 -14.21 -23.68 -5.93
CA ARG A 481 -13.82 -24.33 -7.20
C ARG A 481 -12.39 -24.88 -7.24
N ARG A 482 -11.70 -24.83 -8.39
CA ARG A 482 -10.33 -25.36 -8.60
C ARG A 482 -9.25 -24.28 -8.62
N GLN A 483 -9.47 -23.13 -7.97
CA GLN A 483 -8.57 -21.96 -8.09
C GLN A 483 -7.24 -22.08 -7.35
N ARG A 484 -7.09 -23.13 -6.53
CA ARG A 484 -5.86 -23.40 -5.77
C ARG A 484 -5.03 -24.50 -6.42
N GLU A 485 -5.48 -25.05 -7.53
CA GLU A 485 -4.75 -26.07 -8.25
C GLU A 485 -3.82 -25.41 -9.27
N ILE A 486 -2.53 -25.70 -9.14
CA ILE A 486 -1.48 -25.31 -10.05
C ILE A 486 -1.47 -26.34 -11.19
N LEU A 487 -1.33 -25.87 -12.42
CA LEU A 487 -1.18 -26.72 -13.61
C LEU A 487 0.23 -26.59 -14.20
N ALA A 488 0.86 -25.44 -13.98
CA ALA A 488 2.25 -25.22 -14.34
C ALA A 488 2.81 -24.02 -13.59
N ALA A 489 4.13 -24.00 -13.44
CA ALA A 489 4.87 -22.81 -13.04
C ALA A 489 6.09 -22.60 -13.93
N GLN A 490 6.38 -21.34 -14.24
CA GLN A 490 7.55 -20.93 -15.00
C GLN A 490 8.23 -19.75 -14.30
N ALA A 491 9.55 -19.85 -14.12
CA ALA A 491 10.39 -18.77 -13.63
C ALA A 491 11.38 -18.35 -14.71
N ARG A 492 11.59 -17.04 -14.88
CA ARG A 492 12.59 -16.47 -15.81
C ARG A 492 13.27 -15.26 -15.20
N THR A 493 14.57 -15.10 -15.42
CA THR A 493 15.37 -14.04 -14.80
C THR A 493 16.44 -13.52 -15.74
N ALA A 494 16.76 -12.23 -15.64
CA ALA A 494 17.95 -11.60 -16.21
C ALA A 494 18.40 -10.49 -15.26
N GLY A 495 19.71 -10.40 -15.00
CA GLY A 495 20.24 -9.51 -13.97
C GLY A 495 19.59 -9.82 -12.61
N ARG A 496 19.04 -8.78 -11.97
CA ARG A 496 18.47 -8.90 -10.62
C ARG A 496 16.97 -9.18 -10.61
N ASN A 497 16.28 -9.13 -11.75
CA ASN A 497 14.82 -9.24 -11.78
C ASN A 497 14.37 -10.65 -12.15
N LEU A 498 13.35 -11.14 -11.45
CA LEU A 498 12.74 -12.45 -11.62
C LEU A 498 11.26 -12.29 -11.95
N GLU A 499 10.78 -13.01 -12.96
CA GLU A 499 9.35 -13.20 -13.20
C GLU A 499 8.97 -14.66 -12.91
N LEU A 500 7.92 -14.86 -12.13
CA LEU A 500 7.31 -16.16 -11.85
C LEU A 500 5.87 -16.14 -12.34
N THR A 501 5.53 -17.02 -13.27
CA THR A 501 4.19 -17.20 -13.81
C THR A 501 3.62 -18.52 -13.34
N LEU A 502 2.45 -18.47 -12.73
CA LEU A 502 1.66 -19.64 -12.33
C LEU A 502 0.47 -19.78 -13.27
N THR A 503 0.26 -20.96 -13.82
CA THR A 503 -0.98 -21.34 -14.50
C THR A 503 -1.83 -22.11 -13.52
N LEU A 504 -3.02 -21.62 -13.22
CA LEU A 504 -3.98 -22.24 -12.31
C LEU A 504 -5.13 -22.86 -13.11
N ALA A 505 -5.78 -23.87 -12.54
CA ALA A 505 -6.93 -24.51 -13.18
C ALA A 505 -8.13 -23.56 -13.35
N GLU A 506 -8.26 -22.55 -12.47
CA GLU A 506 -9.28 -21.52 -12.57
C GLU A 506 -8.87 -20.24 -11.83
N ILE A 507 -9.37 -19.08 -12.26
CA ILE A 507 -9.29 -17.82 -11.52
C ILE A 507 -10.70 -17.26 -11.31
N THR A 508 -11.05 -16.85 -10.09
CA THR A 508 -12.30 -16.13 -9.83
C THR A 508 -12.08 -14.75 -9.22
N THR A 509 -13.08 -13.88 -9.39
CA THR A 509 -13.05 -12.47 -9.01
C THR A 509 -14.40 -11.96 -8.45
N PRO A 510 -15.20 -12.77 -7.73
CA PRO A 510 -16.56 -12.39 -7.35
C PRO A 510 -16.58 -11.12 -6.50
N TRP A 511 -15.60 -10.94 -5.61
CA TRP A 511 -15.47 -9.78 -4.73
C TRP A 511 -14.65 -8.63 -5.32
N LEU A 512 -14.35 -8.67 -6.63
CA LEU A 512 -13.57 -7.65 -7.35
C LEU A 512 -12.22 -7.30 -6.66
N PRO A 513 -11.38 -8.31 -6.34
CA PRO A 513 -10.10 -8.09 -5.69
C PRO A 513 -9.15 -7.27 -6.57
N PRO A 514 -8.31 -6.39 -5.98
CA PRO A 514 -7.43 -5.50 -6.74
C PRO A 514 -6.41 -6.24 -7.61
N PHE A 515 -5.92 -7.40 -7.20
CA PHE A 515 -4.97 -8.17 -8.01
C PHE A 515 -5.64 -9.08 -9.06
N GLY A 516 -6.96 -9.06 -9.19
CA GLY A 516 -7.66 -9.78 -10.26
C GLY A 516 -7.80 -11.30 -10.04
N PHE A 517 -7.58 -11.79 -8.82
CA PHE A 517 -7.85 -13.18 -8.42
C PHE A 517 -8.31 -13.24 -6.95
N ASP A 518 -9.10 -14.24 -6.58
CA ASP A 518 -9.67 -14.40 -5.24
C ASP A 518 -9.61 -15.85 -4.76
N ASN A 519 -9.91 -16.10 -3.48
CA ASN A 519 -10.00 -17.45 -2.88
C ASN A 519 -8.75 -18.34 -3.01
N VAL A 520 -7.62 -17.78 -3.42
CA VAL A 520 -6.31 -18.43 -3.43
C VAL A 520 -5.30 -17.51 -2.75
N MET A 521 -4.50 -18.12 -1.88
CA MET A 521 -3.31 -17.52 -1.30
C MET A 521 -2.11 -18.30 -1.79
N VAL A 522 -1.26 -17.63 -2.56
CA VAL A 522 0.00 -18.15 -3.07
C VAL A 522 1.09 -17.77 -2.08
N THR A 523 1.79 -18.76 -1.53
CA THR A 523 3.00 -18.52 -0.72
C THR A 523 4.21 -19.07 -1.45
N THR A 524 5.14 -18.20 -1.81
CA THR A 524 6.38 -18.53 -2.50
C THR A 524 7.56 -18.40 -1.56
N PHE A 525 8.40 -19.42 -1.48
CA PHE A 525 9.63 -19.45 -0.71
C PHE A 525 10.82 -19.54 -1.66
N PHE A 526 11.86 -18.76 -1.40
CA PHE A 526 13.10 -18.72 -2.16
C PHE A 526 14.26 -19.17 -1.27
N ASP A 527 14.93 -20.24 -1.67
CA ASP A 527 16.19 -20.71 -1.08
C ASP A 527 17.31 -20.28 -2.01
N LEU A 528 18.03 -19.24 -1.57
CA LEU A 528 19.10 -18.61 -2.32
C LEU A 528 20.42 -19.32 -1.94
N PRO A 529 21.29 -19.65 -2.91
CA PRO A 529 22.55 -20.31 -2.60
C PRO A 529 23.40 -19.57 -1.57
N GLU A 530 24.11 -20.34 -0.74
CA GLU A 530 25.08 -19.86 0.25
C GLU A 530 24.49 -19.00 1.40
N ARG A 531 23.17 -18.96 1.55
CA ARG A 531 22.51 -18.29 2.67
C ARG A 531 21.98 -19.29 3.71
N GLN A 532 21.80 -18.79 4.95
CA GLN A 532 21.20 -19.56 6.04
C GLN A 532 19.72 -19.23 6.12
N GLY A 533 18.88 -20.16 5.68
CA GLY A 533 17.44 -20.02 5.70
C GLY A 533 16.73 -20.70 6.88
N ALA A 534 15.40 -20.63 6.85
CA ALA A 534 14.51 -21.39 7.73
C ALA A 534 13.94 -22.61 7.00
N THR A 535 13.62 -23.67 7.74
CA THR A 535 12.97 -24.86 7.17
C THR A 535 11.48 -24.94 7.54
N VAL A 536 11.04 -24.20 8.55
CA VAL A 536 9.62 -24.12 8.92
C VAL A 536 8.88 -23.20 7.95
N LEU A 537 7.66 -23.56 7.56
CA LEU A 537 6.77 -22.71 6.77
C LEU A 537 5.80 -22.00 7.74
N PRO A 538 5.96 -20.68 7.98
CA PRO A 538 5.22 -20.01 9.03
C PRO A 538 3.70 -20.02 8.81
N LEU A 539 2.93 -20.28 9.87
CA LEU A 539 1.47 -20.33 9.90
C LEU A 539 0.83 -21.48 9.10
N MET A 540 1.66 -22.35 8.50
CA MET A 540 1.24 -23.40 7.58
C MET A 540 1.31 -24.82 8.17
N ASP A 541 1.75 -24.99 9.41
CA ASP A 541 1.90 -26.31 10.05
C ASP A 541 2.77 -27.29 9.22
N ALA A 542 3.78 -26.76 8.53
CA ALA A 542 4.55 -27.48 7.53
C ALA A 542 6.04 -27.11 7.54
N HIS A 543 6.85 -27.93 6.85
CA HIS A 543 8.27 -27.69 6.61
C HIS A 543 8.58 -27.70 5.12
N ALA A 544 9.58 -26.93 4.72
CA ALA A 544 10.05 -26.85 3.35
C ALA A 544 10.55 -28.22 2.86
N PRO A 545 10.25 -28.62 1.61
CA PRO A 545 10.61 -29.93 1.09
C PRO A 545 12.11 -30.04 0.80
N ASN A 546 12.60 -31.25 0.52
CA ASN A 546 13.91 -31.49 -0.11
C ASN A 546 15.11 -30.81 0.58
N SER A 547 15.09 -30.74 1.91
CA SER A 547 16.12 -30.04 2.71
C SER A 547 16.30 -28.57 2.31
N MET A 548 15.24 -27.94 1.83
CA MET A 548 15.21 -26.52 1.52
C MET A 548 15.28 -25.70 2.79
N ALA A 549 16.12 -24.66 2.77
CA ALA A 549 16.22 -23.66 3.80
C ALA A 549 16.01 -22.30 3.13
N TRP A 550 14.78 -21.79 3.19
CA TRP A 550 14.39 -20.58 2.47
C TRP A 550 14.86 -19.31 3.19
N ASP A 551 15.21 -18.27 2.44
CA ASP A 551 15.72 -16.98 2.95
C ASP A 551 14.72 -15.85 2.82
N LEU A 552 13.94 -15.90 1.74
CA LEU A 552 12.94 -14.92 1.36
C LEU A 552 11.62 -15.64 1.09
N ALA A 553 10.53 -15.04 1.51
CA ALA A 553 9.20 -15.52 1.24
C ALA A 553 8.31 -14.37 0.74
N HIS A 554 7.31 -14.72 -0.04
CA HIS A 554 6.31 -13.82 -0.57
C HIS A 554 4.93 -14.45 -0.39
N VAL A 555 3.98 -13.67 0.11
CA VAL A 555 2.56 -14.05 0.16
C VAL A 555 1.79 -13.13 -0.77
N ALA A 556 1.09 -13.72 -1.73
CA ALA A 556 0.15 -13.04 -2.62
C ALA A 556 -1.26 -13.61 -2.44
N ARG A 557 -2.22 -12.71 -2.26
CA ARG A 557 -3.65 -12.98 -2.29
C ARG A 557 -4.32 -11.85 -3.06
N GLY A 558 -5.58 -12.02 -3.44
CA GLY A 558 -6.33 -11.01 -4.19
C GLY A 558 -6.30 -9.60 -3.64
N TRP A 559 -6.15 -9.46 -2.31
CA TRP A 559 -6.32 -8.20 -1.56
C TRP A 559 -5.04 -7.58 -1.01
N SER A 560 -3.92 -8.32 -1.01
CA SER A 560 -2.67 -7.85 -0.41
C SER A 560 -1.49 -8.68 -0.90
N SER A 561 -0.32 -8.07 -0.97
CA SER A 561 0.93 -8.76 -1.25
C SER A 561 2.02 -8.26 -0.32
N TYR A 562 2.86 -9.16 0.20
CA TYR A 562 3.98 -8.78 1.05
C TYR A 562 5.11 -9.81 1.04
N THR A 563 6.34 -9.33 1.19
CA THR A 563 7.53 -10.16 1.33
C THR A 563 8.11 -10.11 2.75
N TYR A 564 8.78 -11.19 3.14
CA TYR A 564 9.46 -11.28 4.43
C TYR A 564 10.68 -12.19 4.38
N ARG A 565 11.63 -11.96 5.28
CA ARG A 565 12.83 -12.79 5.44
C ARG A 565 12.59 -13.97 6.37
N ALA A 566 13.45 -14.97 6.28
CA ALA A 566 13.50 -16.08 7.23
C ALA A 566 13.85 -15.65 8.65
N ALA A 567 14.59 -14.56 8.80
CA ALA A 567 14.95 -13.99 10.09
C ALA A 567 13.70 -13.70 10.94
N GLY A 568 13.66 -14.27 12.15
CA GLY A 568 12.55 -14.12 13.09
C GLY A 568 11.33 -14.99 12.79
N SER A 569 11.38 -15.87 11.79
CA SER A 569 10.29 -16.79 11.48
C SER A 569 10.22 -17.98 12.45
N SER A 570 9.01 -18.50 12.64
CA SER A 570 8.66 -19.67 13.46
C SER A 570 7.38 -20.31 12.91
N ALA A 571 6.89 -21.38 13.52
CA ALA A 571 5.60 -21.98 13.12
C ALA A 571 4.44 -20.99 13.36
N GLU A 572 4.53 -20.16 14.39
CA GLU A 572 3.46 -19.25 14.83
C GLU A 572 3.62 -17.82 14.28
N ARG A 573 4.73 -17.51 13.62
CA ARG A 573 5.02 -16.14 13.16
C ARG A 573 5.86 -16.13 11.90
N GLN A 574 5.43 -15.34 10.93
CA GLN A 574 6.27 -14.97 9.79
C GLN A 574 7.45 -14.10 10.24
N GLY A 575 8.53 -14.09 9.46
CA GLY A 575 9.71 -13.29 9.77
C GLY A 575 9.57 -11.81 9.42
N GLU A 576 10.73 -11.14 9.39
CA GLU A 576 10.84 -9.69 9.17
C GLU A 576 10.26 -9.24 7.83
N LYS A 577 9.26 -8.35 7.86
CA LYS A 577 8.61 -7.76 6.68
C LYS A 577 9.52 -6.74 6.01
N LEU A 578 9.61 -6.77 4.68
CA LEU A 578 10.52 -5.90 3.92
C LEU A 578 9.92 -4.56 3.48
N GLY A 579 8.58 -4.46 3.41
CA GLY A 579 7.94 -3.24 2.93
C GLY A 579 8.05 -3.04 1.42
N VAL A 580 8.32 -4.13 0.69
CA VAL A 580 8.36 -4.22 -0.76
C VAL A 580 7.66 -5.51 -1.20
N SER A 581 6.93 -5.45 -2.31
CA SER A 581 6.17 -6.56 -2.85
C SER A 581 6.37 -6.63 -4.36
N PRO A 582 6.29 -7.83 -4.97
CA PRO A 582 6.35 -7.95 -6.42
C PRO A 582 5.14 -7.26 -7.08
N GLU A 583 5.32 -6.87 -8.34
CA GLU A 583 4.21 -6.50 -9.19
C GLU A 583 3.41 -7.77 -9.51
N ILE A 584 2.08 -7.67 -9.49
CA ILE A 584 1.20 -8.81 -9.72
C ILE A 584 0.23 -8.47 -10.83
N THR A 585 0.13 -9.37 -11.81
CA THR A 585 -0.91 -9.32 -12.83
C THR A 585 -1.61 -10.67 -12.90
N ALA A 586 -2.92 -10.65 -13.12
CA ALA A 586 -3.70 -11.86 -13.33
C ALA A 586 -4.47 -11.76 -14.65
N ASP A 587 -4.42 -12.85 -15.42
CA ASP A 587 -5.23 -13.03 -16.62
C ASP A 587 -6.19 -14.19 -16.38
N LYS A 588 -7.45 -13.85 -16.14
CA LYS A 588 -8.51 -14.81 -15.84
C LYS A 588 -8.79 -15.75 -17.02
N ASP A 589 -8.68 -15.28 -18.25
CA ASP A 589 -9.00 -16.07 -19.44
C ASP A 589 -7.87 -17.04 -19.77
N ALA A 590 -6.62 -16.65 -19.50
CA ALA A 590 -5.46 -17.52 -19.60
C ALA A 590 -5.27 -18.41 -18.36
N GLY A 591 -5.92 -18.10 -17.24
CA GLY A 591 -5.74 -18.78 -15.97
C GLY A 591 -4.38 -18.51 -15.33
N THR A 592 -3.76 -17.36 -15.59
CA THR A 592 -2.39 -17.08 -15.14
C THR A 592 -2.30 -15.99 -14.09
N ILE A 593 -1.39 -16.17 -13.14
CA ILE A 593 -0.92 -15.14 -12.21
C ILE A 593 0.58 -14.94 -12.45
N THR A 594 0.98 -13.72 -12.80
CA THR A 594 2.38 -13.36 -13.00
C THR A 594 2.85 -12.48 -11.83
N LEU A 595 3.98 -12.87 -11.24
CA LEU A 595 4.62 -12.22 -10.11
C LEU A 595 5.99 -11.72 -10.55
N PHE A 596 6.19 -10.41 -10.55
CA PHE A 596 7.43 -9.79 -11.02
C PHE A 596 8.21 -9.16 -9.86
N TYR A 597 9.36 -9.75 -9.55
CA TYR A 597 10.22 -9.42 -8.41
C TYR A 597 11.38 -8.53 -8.84
N ARG A 598 11.50 -7.36 -8.21
CA ARG A 598 12.65 -6.46 -8.36
C ARG A 598 13.74 -6.84 -7.36
N GLY A 599 14.74 -7.63 -7.75
CA GLY A 599 15.72 -8.20 -6.82
C GLY A 599 16.50 -7.15 -6.02
N ALA A 600 16.82 -6.00 -6.64
CA ALA A 600 17.47 -4.89 -5.95
C ALA A 600 16.68 -4.43 -4.70
N ALA A 601 15.34 -4.40 -4.76
CA ALA A 601 14.49 -4.04 -3.62
C ALA A 601 14.45 -5.14 -2.55
N LEU A 602 14.70 -6.39 -2.92
CA LEU A 602 14.68 -7.56 -2.03
C LEU A 602 16.06 -7.87 -1.42
N GLY A 603 17.12 -7.22 -1.90
CA GLY A 603 18.51 -7.55 -1.57
C GLY A 603 18.97 -8.85 -2.24
N VAL A 604 18.51 -9.09 -3.47
CA VAL A 604 18.89 -10.21 -4.33
C VAL A 604 19.62 -9.66 -5.55
N GLU A 605 20.90 -10.00 -5.67
CA GLU A 605 21.76 -9.57 -6.78
C GLU A 605 21.84 -10.59 -7.91
N ASP A 606 21.54 -11.86 -7.62
CA ASP A 606 21.57 -12.98 -8.56
C ASP A 606 20.58 -14.06 -8.09
N TRP A 607 19.91 -14.70 -9.04
CA TRP A 607 18.93 -15.77 -8.83
C TRP A 607 19.46 -17.15 -9.26
N ALA A 608 20.68 -17.25 -9.80
CA ALA A 608 21.28 -18.51 -10.20
C ALA A 608 21.27 -19.55 -9.07
N GLY A 609 20.85 -20.78 -9.36
CA GLY A 609 20.77 -21.89 -8.41
C GLY A 609 19.66 -21.76 -7.35
N THR A 610 18.79 -20.75 -7.45
CA THR A 610 17.69 -20.55 -6.49
C THR A 610 16.66 -21.66 -6.63
N ARG A 611 16.26 -22.25 -5.49
CA ARG A 611 15.08 -23.13 -5.42
C ARG A 611 13.86 -22.29 -5.08
N ILE A 612 12.80 -22.42 -5.87
CA ILE A 612 11.55 -21.68 -5.71
C ILE A 612 10.44 -22.66 -5.39
N TYR A 613 9.96 -22.63 -4.15
CA TYR A 613 8.86 -23.48 -3.69
C TYR A 613 7.58 -22.65 -3.59
N VAL A 614 6.57 -23.03 -4.35
CA VAL A 614 5.27 -22.35 -4.41
C VAL A 614 4.22 -23.25 -3.81
N THR A 615 3.36 -22.69 -2.96
CA THR A 615 2.24 -23.40 -2.34
C THR A 615 0.96 -22.60 -2.50
N THR A 616 -0.18 -23.29 -2.53
CA THR A 616 -1.51 -22.66 -2.52
C THR A 616 -2.33 -23.08 -1.31
N TRP A 617 -3.10 -22.13 -0.78
CA TRP A 617 -4.10 -22.35 0.26
C TRP A 617 -5.27 -21.36 0.13
N GLY A 618 -6.21 -21.38 1.08
CA GLY A 618 -7.25 -20.35 1.23
C GLY A 618 -6.92 -19.33 2.32
N SER A 619 -7.58 -18.18 2.30
CA SER A 619 -7.41 -17.18 3.36
C SER A 619 -8.72 -16.45 3.70
N SER A 620 -8.83 -15.92 4.92
CA SER A 620 -9.98 -15.10 5.37
C SER A 620 -9.96 -13.71 4.74
N ALA A 621 -10.97 -12.86 4.93
CA ALA A 621 -10.91 -11.47 4.45
C ALA A 621 -9.73 -10.69 5.07
N GLU A 622 -9.40 -10.99 6.33
CA GLU A 622 -8.41 -10.31 7.15
C GLU A 622 -6.96 -10.80 6.92
N GLY A 623 -6.74 -11.80 6.05
CA GLY A 623 -5.39 -12.28 5.72
C GLY A 623 -4.92 -13.53 6.45
N ASP A 624 -5.74 -14.14 7.30
CA ASP A 624 -5.38 -15.37 8.03
C ASP A 624 -5.49 -16.60 7.10
N TYR A 625 -4.61 -17.61 7.28
CA TYR A 625 -4.76 -18.91 6.64
C TYR A 625 -6.06 -19.57 7.11
N THR A 626 -6.90 -20.00 6.18
CA THR A 626 -8.17 -20.68 6.52
C THR A 626 -7.91 -21.99 7.26
N ASP A 627 -8.69 -22.26 8.30
CA ASP A 627 -8.55 -23.48 9.09
C ASP A 627 -8.89 -24.76 8.31
N LEU A 628 -8.19 -25.84 8.66
CA LEU A 628 -8.48 -27.22 8.27
C LEU A 628 -9.28 -27.92 9.38
N ARG A 629 -10.33 -28.64 8.98
CA ARG A 629 -11.26 -29.34 9.88
C ARG A 629 -11.53 -30.77 9.41
N PRO A 630 -12.06 -31.65 10.27
CA PRO A 630 -12.43 -33.00 9.86
C PRO A 630 -13.46 -33.00 8.72
N GLU A 631 -14.47 -32.14 8.84
CA GLU A 631 -15.52 -31.98 7.83
C GLU A 631 -15.45 -30.58 7.20
N PRO A 632 -15.60 -30.47 5.87
CA PRO A 632 -15.61 -29.18 5.21
C PRO A 632 -16.89 -28.44 5.60
N THR A 633 -16.78 -27.12 5.67
CA THR A 633 -17.94 -26.24 5.81
C THR A 633 -17.93 -25.26 4.65
N GLN A 634 -18.86 -24.31 4.65
CA GLN A 634 -18.87 -23.28 3.61
C GLN A 634 -17.52 -22.58 3.45
N TRP A 635 -16.89 -22.16 4.56
CA TRP A 635 -15.70 -21.31 4.57
C TRP A 635 -14.41 -22.02 4.96
N PHE A 636 -14.47 -23.28 5.42
CA PHE A 636 -13.33 -24.00 5.99
C PHE A 636 -13.07 -25.31 5.25
N PHE A 637 -11.78 -25.66 5.13
CA PHE A 637 -11.32 -26.91 4.52
C PHE A 637 -11.73 -28.13 5.36
N GLY A 638 -11.88 -29.26 4.70
CA GLY A 638 -12.26 -30.55 5.28
C GLY A 638 -11.21 -31.64 5.08
N GLY A 639 -11.44 -32.82 5.65
CA GLY A 639 -10.67 -34.04 5.35
C GLY A 639 -9.35 -34.17 6.10
N GLY A 640 -9.05 -33.31 7.07
CA GLY A 640 -7.86 -33.38 7.90
C GLY A 640 -8.09 -32.87 9.33
N GLU A 641 -7.10 -32.99 10.19
CA GLU A 641 -7.17 -32.51 11.58
C GLU A 641 -6.45 -31.15 11.75
N PRO A 642 -6.84 -30.33 12.74
CA PRO A 642 -6.09 -29.13 13.10
C PRO A 642 -4.61 -29.44 13.41
N GLY A 643 -3.70 -28.64 12.86
CA GLY A 643 -2.26 -28.83 12.99
C GLY A 643 -1.64 -29.72 11.91
N GLU A 644 -2.41 -30.18 10.92
CA GLU A 644 -1.84 -30.71 9.68
C GLU A 644 -1.49 -29.59 8.69
N PRO A 645 -0.57 -29.84 7.73
CA PRO A 645 -0.11 -28.85 6.76
C PRO A 645 -1.23 -28.11 6.03
N LYS A 646 -1.17 -26.78 6.00
CA LYS A 646 -2.05 -25.90 5.22
C LYS A 646 -1.49 -25.68 3.82
N ILE A 647 -1.35 -26.77 3.09
CA ILE A 647 -0.92 -26.80 1.68
C ILE A 647 -1.95 -27.65 0.95
N LEU A 648 -2.59 -27.07 -0.07
CA LEU A 648 -3.54 -27.80 -0.90
C LEU A 648 -2.82 -28.36 -2.12
N ASP A 649 -1.95 -27.52 -2.69
CA ASP A 649 -1.14 -27.83 -3.85
C ASP A 649 0.22 -27.12 -3.77
N ASP A 650 1.22 -27.65 -4.46
CA ASP A 650 2.59 -27.16 -4.42
C ASP A 650 3.45 -27.56 -5.61
N VAL A 651 4.37 -26.66 -5.99
CA VAL A 651 5.39 -26.94 -7.03
C VAL A 651 6.76 -26.43 -6.61
N LEU A 652 7.80 -27.11 -7.09
CA LEU A 652 9.19 -26.75 -6.83
C LEU A 652 9.93 -26.54 -8.16
N LEU A 653 10.52 -25.35 -8.32
CA LEU A 653 11.40 -25.01 -9.43
C LEU A 653 12.85 -24.86 -8.93
N VAL A 654 13.82 -25.10 -9.81
CA VAL A 654 15.24 -24.79 -9.57
C VAL A 654 15.76 -24.00 -10.76
N LEU A 655 16.29 -22.79 -10.51
CA LEU A 655 16.90 -21.94 -11.52
C LEU A 655 18.33 -22.38 -11.82
N ASP A 656 18.47 -23.57 -12.39
CA ASP A 656 19.73 -24.06 -12.93
C ASP A 656 19.76 -23.72 -14.42
N GLY A 657 20.77 -23.00 -14.88
CA GLY A 657 20.83 -22.50 -16.25
C GLY A 657 20.88 -23.62 -17.29
N GLY A 658 19.73 -23.95 -17.88
CA GLY A 658 19.58 -24.73 -19.13
C GLY A 658 19.86 -26.22 -19.05
#